data_AF-A0A9D6YZD3-F1
#
_entry.id   AF-A0A9D6YZD3-F1
#
_cell.length_a   1.000
_cell.length_b   1.000
_cell.length_c   1.000
_cell.angle_alpha   90.00
_cell.angle_beta   90.00
_cell.angle_gamma   90.00
#
_symmetry.space_group_name_H-M   'P 1'
#
loop_
_entity.id
_entity.type
_entity.pdbx_description
1 polymer ?
#
loop_
_entity_poly.entity_id
_entity_poly.type
_entity_poly.pdbx_seq_one_letter_code
_entity_poly.pdbx_strand_id
1 'polypeptide(L)'
;MRTICWLTLLAMPAWAGGHRMLVTAVGSKYWIAGVPVKNSGLHVRDAFLSWSQPGFQHPDIQAVAVDPANPNVVFLAAGNGCIRSDDGGKSWRITTSWEMTELRDVAIDPERPGHVYVALPDGLGVSRDGGKSWAKKDAGLARRYTHTVAAHGGRVLRGGESGIWLSEDAGETWRQAAAAAAETTDIVHSPHNPQEWMAVTQKAGLWRSSDAGRTWSHVEGVDGSKTIYNVAYDPTTPGRVAASGWGIGALVSEDGGKSWSRWRAGEIWRVAWDPDDPGRLYAGAHEDALYETGNRGKTWKKTGLDGTIIYDIEFAPEPAAKTFAERRQRVIEAHAAAGERGSYVTIAAALWLKQDCSWCSTKLIDLLREPQGDMFWMFPVTAVAYLDRGQLNAEARAALRKSWRTYMPYRGDTENHWLLYYTTLYLMAQKYKGEPGSAWYTGKSSEENMKEAADWIDHWMNLTIERGQGEYDCTHYMGVYFLPMSYLAAWAEDPRMKQRARMMLELLMADFAPETLNGLFAGAHARTDDRQVREKWAGVSSDFAWLLFGSGYPYTGFFSYTSLAAMAGLFEPPPVIQAMATTRDSCYTHRETKRTRNRWRFYDEKNGDVYKTTYMCPDYAVSSDQGGLLQPVQQHSWDVTWALPDPRGRENTLFAMHPFSGVRELQTYFTFMPDFGTDMVVRSKRTYDSPDKFLGGSFHEQIAQDRDTIIALYDIPKGTRFEHINGFFSKDLDRLDEDASGWLFASGGGAWIALRPLQPYTWKAIDEGGKRLESAFLQNGVIMQVASAREFGSWEEFKTKVRGLELSFGMAPHARVRFRSLRGALLECEWGLPARVDGAPLDRARWKMYEGPWVNQERGSRTVTLRGSGRERLLDFSHWEARDVK
;
A
#
# COMPACT_ATOMS: atom_id res chain seq x y z
N MET A 1 20.59 -4.52 -31.25
CA MET A 1 19.62 -3.81 -30.38
C MET A 1 19.39 -4.65 -29.13
N ARG A 2 20.00 -4.28 -28.01
CA ARG A 2 19.79 -4.91 -26.70
C ARG A 2 18.77 -4.06 -25.95
N THR A 3 17.49 -4.38 -26.06
CA THR A 3 16.43 -3.74 -25.27
C THR A 3 16.31 -4.51 -23.96
N ILE A 4 17.04 -4.09 -22.93
CA ILE A 4 16.84 -4.60 -21.58
C ILE A 4 15.75 -3.73 -20.95
N CYS A 5 14.54 -4.28 -20.83
CA CYS A 5 13.48 -3.72 -20.01
C CYS A 5 13.95 -3.70 -18.56
N TRP A 6 14.42 -2.54 -18.09
CA TRP A 6 14.64 -2.30 -16.66
C TRP A 6 13.34 -1.77 -16.05
N LEU A 7 12.35 -2.65 -15.90
CA LEU A 7 11.47 -2.60 -14.75
C LEU A 7 12.23 -3.31 -13.63
N THR A 8 13.12 -2.60 -12.93
CA THR A 8 13.61 -3.09 -11.64
C THR A 8 12.45 -3.04 -10.66
N LEU A 9 11.61 -4.07 -10.69
CA LEU A 9 10.94 -4.58 -9.49
C LEU A 9 12.05 -5.17 -8.62
N LEU A 10 12.71 -4.34 -7.83
CA LEU A 10 13.34 -4.88 -6.63
C LEU A 10 12.18 -5.38 -5.77
N ALA A 11 12.04 -6.70 -5.69
CA ALA A 11 11.25 -7.36 -4.67
C ALA A 11 11.85 -6.96 -3.33
N MET A 12 11.40 -5.83 -2.79
CA MET A 12 11.55 -5.56 -1.37
C MET A 12 10.68 -6.58 -0.64
N PRO A 13 11.14 -7.13 0.49
CA PRO A 13 10.27 -7.96 1.31
C PRO A 13 8.98 -7.17 1.57
N ALA A 14 7.85 -7.83 1.33
CA ALA A 14 6.57 -7.39 1.85
C ALA A 14 6.69 -7.21 3.37
N TRP A 15 5.65 -6.66 4.00
CA TRP A 15 5.56 -6.29 5.41
C TRP A 15 6.00 -4.86 5.69
N ALA A 16 5.07 -3.96 5.39
CA ALA A 16 4.98 -2.69 6.06
C ALA A 16 3.91 -2.81 7.15
N GLY A 17 4.22 -2.54 8.42
CA GLY A 17 3.29 -2.62 9.54
C GLY A 17 2.27 -1.48 9.55
N GLY A 18 1.35 -1.43 10.52
CA GLY A 18 0.62 -0.21 10.90
C GLY A 18 1.45 0.71 11.80
N HIS A 19 2.57 0.20 12.34
CA HIS A 19 3.45 0.87 13.27
C HIS A 19 4.77 1.29 12.60
N ARG A 20 5.31 2.40 13.10
CA ARG A 20 6.72 2.78 12.93
C ARG A 20 7.51 2.29 14.14
N MET A 21 8.76 1.92 13.92
CA MET A 21 9.70 1.51 14.96
C MET A 21 10.64 2.68 15.26
N LEU A 22 10.66 3.11 16.52
CA LEU A 22 11.55 4.13 17.05
C LEU A 22 12.68 3.44 17.79
N VAL A 23 13.92 3.79 17.47
CA VAL A 23 15.12 3.17 18.03
C VAL A 23 16.08 4.24 18.53
N THR A 24 16.39 4.24 19.82
CA THR A 24 17.47 5.06 20.37
C THR A 24 18.78 4.31 20.19
N ALA A 25 19.71 4.92 19.45
CA ALA A 25 20.99 4.30 19.15
C ALA A 25 22.13 5.28 19.34
N VAL A 26 23.31 4.77 19.71
CA VAL A 26 24.53 5.54 19.90
C VAL A 26 25.70 4.85 19.20
N GLY A 27 26.34 5.53 18.25
CA GLY A 27 27.55 5.06 17.58
C GLY A 27 28.77 5.15 18.49
N SER A 28 29.51 4.05 18.67
CA SER A 28 30.68 4.05 19.55
C SER A 28 31.96 4.41 18.80
N LYS A 29 32.73 5.33 19.41
CA LYS A 29 34.16 5.73 19.20
C LYS A 29 34.35 7.23 18.96
N TYR A 30 35.05 7.86 19.92
CA TYR A 30 35.66 9.20 19.89
C TYR A 30 34.70 10.39 19.80
N TRP A 31 34.31 10.91 20.96
CA TRP A 31 33.65 12.20 21.08
C TRP A 31 34.71 13.31 21.03
N ILE A 32 34.62 14.19 20.03
CA ILE A 32 35.30 15.49 20.02
C ILE A 32 34.20 16.54 20.08
N ALA A 33 34.29 17.45 21.05
CA ALA A 33 33.34 18.57 21.15
C ALA A 33 33.31 19.35 19.81
N GLY A 34 32.11 19.47 19.22
CA GLY A 34 31.89 20.23 17.98
C GLY A 34 31.82 19.41 16.68
N VAL A 35 31.94 18.08 16.72
CA VAL A 35 31.75 17.22 15.53
C VAL A 35 30.38 16.51 15.61
N PRO A 36 29.56 16.52 14.53
CA PRO A 36 28.31 15.77 14.49
C PRO A 36 28.55 14.29 14.76
N VAL A 37 27.79 13.73 15.69
CA VAL A 37 27.88 12.32 16.02
C VAL A 37 27.09 11.52 14.99
N LYS A 38 27.81 10.85 14.09
CA LYS A 38 27.17 9.97 13.12
C LYS A 38 26.47 8.82 13.86
N ASN A 39 25.25 8.50 13.42
CA ASN A 39 24.46 7.36 13.89
C ASN A 39 24.14 7.35 15.39
N SER A 40 24.06 8.54 16.03
CA SER A 40 23.58 8.68 17.41
C SER A 40 22.34 9.55 17.50
N GLY A 41 21.37 9.15 18.33
CA GLY A 41 20.08 9.80 18.47
C GLY A 41 18.92 8.85 18.18
N LEU A 42 17.75 9.44 17.92
CA LEU A 42 16.55 8.72 17.54
C LEU A 42 16.58 8.34 16.05
N HIS A 43 16.48 7.05 15.76
CA HIS A 43 16.26 6.51 14.42
C HIS A 43 14.82 6.03 14.33
N VAL A 44 14.16 6.31 13.21
CA VAL A 44 12.79 5.87 12.96
C VAL A 44 12.78 5.03 11.70
N ARG A 45 12.35 3.78 11.82
CA ARG A 45 11.98 2.95 10.69
C ARG A 45 10.49 3.09 10.51
N ASP A 46 10.07 3.73 9.43
CA ASP A 46 8.65 3.93 9.16
C ASP A 46 7.94 2.59 8.90
N ALA A 47 6.61 2.64 8.86
CA ALA A 47 5.82 1.49 8.48
C ALA A 47 6.30 0.87 7.15
N PHE A 48 6.89 1.64 6.24
CA PHE A 48 7.41 1.19 4.95
C PHE A 48 8.85 0.66 4.99
N LEU A 49 9.36 0.30 6.17
CA LEU A 49 10.71 -0.23 6.42
C LEU A 49 11.85 0.74 6.08
N SER A 50 11.55 2.02 5.83
CA SER A 50 12.53 3.04 5.48
C SER A 50 13.08 3.70 6.73
N TRP A 51 14.40 3.78 6.82
CA TRP A 51 15.07 4.45 7.92
C TRP A 51 15.15 5.95 7.68
N SER A 52 14.83 6.71 8.73
CA SER A 52 15.07 8.14 8.83
C SER A 52 15.63 8.45 10.22
N GLN A 53 16.22 9.62 10.37
CA GLN A 53 16.71 10.09 11.67
C GLN A 53 16.04 11.44 11.97
N PRO A 54 14.73 11.44 12.31
CA PRO A 54 13.97 12.66 12.51
C PRO A 54 14.39 13.31 13.83
N GLY A 55 15.37 14.21 13.72
CA GLY A 55 15.72 15.14 14.79
C GLY A 55 16.89 14.72 15.67
N PHE A 56 16.74 14.95 16.98
CA PHE A 56 17.82 15.31 17.90
C PHE A 56 18.96 14.27 17.97
N GLN A 57 20.09 14.59 17.35
CA GLN A 57 21.32 13.80 17.40
C GLN A 57 22.03 14.06 18.73
N HIS A 58 21.78 13.19 19.71
CA HIS A 58 22.39 13.27 21.03
C HIS A 58 23.33 12.09 21.28
N PRO A 59 24.53 12.32 21.83
CA PRO A 59 25.50 11.26 22.16
C PRO A 59 25.05 10.37 23.34
N ASP A 60 24.07 10.83 24.12
CA ASP A 60 23.59 10.17 25.33
C ASP A 60 22.06 10.15 25.33
N ILE A 61 21.49 9.22 24.58
CA ILE A 61 20.04 9.01 24.44
C ILE A 61 19.74 7.59 24.94
N GLN A 62 18.87 7.48 25.94
CA GLN A 62 18.71 6.26 26.73
C GLN A 62 17.36 5.58 26.44
N ALA A 63 16.26 6.33 26.34
CA ALA A 63 14.93 5.74 26.14
C ALA A 63 14.02 6.62 25.27
N VAL A 64 12.98 6.01 24.71
CA VAL A 64 11.93 6.67 23.93
C VAL A 64 10.56 6.20 24.39
N ALA A 65 9.62 7.12 24.56
CA ALA A 65 8.21 6.80 24.80
C ALA A 65 7.31 7.59 23.86
N VAL A 66 6.23 6.96 23.39
CA VAL A 66 5.25 7.60 22.51
C VAL A 66 3.88 7.59 23.18
N ASP A 67 3.19 8.73 23.14
CA ASP A 67 1.85 8.84 23.72
C ASP A 67 0.87 7.93 22.95
N PRO A 68 0.26 6.92 23.61
CA PRO A 68 -0.65 5.98 22.95
C PRO A 68 -1.93 6.66 22.44
N ALA A 69 -2.33 7.79 23.03
CA ALA A 69 -3.49 8.57 22.59
C ALA A 69 -3.14 9.52 21.44
N ASN A 70 -1.86 9.87 21.26
CA ASN A 70 -1.40 10.75 20.19
C ASN A 70 0.02 10.39 19.74
N PRO A 71 0.19 9.58 18.68
CA PRO A 71 1.50 9.10 18.24
C PRO A 71 2.45 10.19 17.73
N ASN A 72 1.99 11.44 17.61
CA ASN A 72 2.85 12.60 17.31
C ASN A 72 3.61 13.12 18.55
N VAL A 73 3.17 12.79 19.76
CA VAL A 73 3.83 13.20 20.99
C VAL A 73 4.86 12.13 21.36
N VAL A 74 6.13 12.49 21.27
CA VAL A 74 7.27 11.59 21.52
C VAL A 74 8.16 12.21 22.60
N PHE A 75 8.60 11.40 23.56
CA PHE A 75 9.53 11.77 24.60
C PHE A 75 10.83 10.98 24.46
N LEU A 76 11.96 11.63 24.70
CA LEU A 76 13.29 11.02 24.76
C LEU A 76 13.90 11.30 26.13
N ALA A 77 14.42 10.25 26.76
CA ALA A 77 15.32 10.36 27.90
C ALA A 77 16.75 10.56 27.38
N ALA A 78 17.37 11.69 27.72
CA ALA A 78 18.70 12.04 27.26
C ALA A 78 19.55 12.68 28.38
N GLY A 79 20.86 12.75 28.14
CA GLY A 79 21.83 13.35 29.06
C GLY A 79 21.51 14.78 29.51
N ASN A 80 20.85 15.57 28.66
CA ASN A 80 20.48 16.97 28.95
C ASN A 80 19.05 17.16 29.47
N GLY A 81 18.26 16.09 29.64
CA GLY A 81 16.89 16.19 30.13
C GLY A 81 15.86 15.35 29.36
N CYS A 82 14.58 15.59 29.64
CA CYS A 82 13.47 15.04 28.87
C CYS A 82 13.22 15.90 27.63
N ILE A 83 13.42 15.32 26.45
CA ILE A 83 13.22 15.99 25.17
C ILE A 83 11.88 15.53 24.59
N ARG A 84 11.04 16.48 24.19
CA ARG A 84 9.70 16.23 23.68
C ARG A 84 9.52 16.76 22.27
N SER A 85 8.80 16.00 21.45
CA SER A 85 8.20 16.44 20.20
C SER A 85 6.67 16.41 20.30
N ASP A 86 6.00 17.30 19.56
CA ASP A 86 4.52 17.34 19.43
C ASP A 86 4.04 17.10 17.99
N ASP A 87 4.97 16.87 17.07
CA ASP A 87 4.74 16.81 15.63
C ASP A 87 5.36 15.56 14.97
N GLY A 88 5.51 14.50 15.76
CA GLY A 88 5.97 13.20 15.29
C GLY A 88 7.48 13.13 15.03
N GLY A 89 8.26 14.05 15.60
CA GLY A 89 9.72 14.11 15.54
C GLY A 89 10.28 15.19 14.60
N LYS A 90 9.45 16.09 14.08
CA LYS A 90 9.90 17.18 13.18
C LYS A 90 10.56 18.32 13.94
N SER A 91 10.07 18.62 15.14
CA SER A 91 10.67 19.58 16.07
C SER A 91 10.73 19.04 17.49
N TRP A 92 11.70 19.53 18.28
CA TRP A 92 12.04 19.01 19.60
C TRP A 92 12.32 20.13 20.60
N ARG A 93 11.95 19.91 21.87
CA ARG A 93 12.20 20.83 22.99
C ARG A 93 12.60 20.06 24.24
N ILE A 94 13.60 20.55 24.96
CA ILE A 94 13.89 20.07 26.33
C ILE A 94 12.82 20.66 27.25
N THR A 95 12.20 19.81 28.07
CA THR A 95 11.06 20.19 28.93
C THR A 95 11.38 20.15 30.42
N THR A 96 12.48 19.50 30.80
CA THR A 96 12.98 19.50 32.18
C THR A 96 13.96 20.66 32.43
N SER A 97 14.19 20.99 33.71
CA SER A 97 15.21 21.95 34.11
C SER A 97 16.59 21.30 34.25
N TRP A 98 17.61 22.12 34.51
CA TRP A 98 18.97 21.69 34.84
C TRP A 98 19.06 20.78 36.08
N GLU A 99 18.00 20.71 36.90
CA GLU A 99 17.95 19.82 38.07
C GLU A 99 17.53 18.37 37.71
N MET A 100 17.04 18.15 36.48
CA MET A 100 16.53 16.86 35.99
C MET A 100 17.20 16.55 34.64
N THR A 101 18.47 16.15 34.72
CA THR A 101 19.34 15.76 33.60
C THR A 101 19.75 14.29 33.74
N GLU A 102 20.49 13.76 32.76
CA GLU A 102 21.01 12.39 32.76
C GLU A 102 19.92 11.32 32.93
N LEU A 103 18.78 11.52 32.25
CA LEU A 103 17.64 10.62 32.36
C LEU A 103 18.00 9.23 31.84
N ARG A 104 17.60 8.21 32.60
CA ARG A 104 17.83 6.80 32.25
C ARG A 104 16.66 6.18 31.49
N ASP A 105 15.45 6.63 31.77
CA ASP A 105 14.23 6.03 31.23
C ASP A 105 13.08 7.06 31.23
N VAL A 106 12.07 6.82 30.40
CA VAL A 106 10.84 7.61 30.31
C VAL A 106 9.65 6.68 30.09
N ALA A 107 8.59 6.84 30.90
CA ALA A 107 7.38 6.04 30.79
C ALA A 107 6.11 6.91 30.80
N ILE A 108 5.10 6.47 30.07
CA ILE A 108 3.77 7.10 30.01
C ILE A 108 2.78 6.13 30.63
N ASP A 109 1.83 6.65 31.41
CA ASP A 109 0.69 5.84 31.87
C ASP A 109 -0.40 5.82 30.79
N PRO A 110 -0.64 4.67 30.11
CA PRO A 110 -1.58 4.60 29.00
C PRO A 110 -3.04 4.85 29.43
N GLU A 111 -3.36 4.64 30.72
CA GLU A 111 -4.71 4.80 31.26
C GLU A 111 -4.93 6.18 31.92
N ARG A 112 -3.89 7.02 31.97
CA ARG A 112 -3.95 8.36 32.57
C ARG A 112 -3.29 9.40 31.67
N PRO A 113 -4.06 10.01 30.74
CA PRO A 113 -3.55 11.03 29.84
C PRO A 113 -2.77 12.12 30.57
N GLY A 114 -1.62 12.51 30.02
CA GLY A 114 -0.76 13.55 30.58
C GLY A 114 0.16 13.10 31.72
N HIS A 115 0.05 11.87 32.22
CA HIS A 115 0.98 11.35 33.23
C HIS A 115 2.22 10.75 32.58
N VAL A 116 3.37 11.38 32.81
CA VAL A 116 4.67 10.95 32.28
C VAL A 116 5.68 10.92 33.41
N TYR A 117 6.53 9.91 33.43
CA TYR A 117 7.52 9.66 34.47
C TYR A 117 8.91 9.58 33.84
N VAL A 118 9.92 10.11 34.52
CA VAL A 118 11.32 10.03 34.07
C VAL A 118 12.21 9.50 35.18
N ALA A 119 13.02 8.50 34.86
CA ALA A 119 14.01 7.94 35.77
C ALA A 119 15.25 8.84 35.81
N LEU A 120 15.67 9.23 37.02
CA LEU A 120 16.79 10.13 37.25
C LEU A 120 17.88 9.43 38.09
N PRO A 121 19.16 9.85 37.94
CA PRO A 121 20.24 9.35 38.79
C PRO A 121 20.00 9.65 40.29
N ASP A 122 19.17 10.63 40.61
CA ASP A 122 18.89 11.09 41.96
C ASP A 122 17.41 11.12 42.33
N GLY A 123 16.54 10.37 41.62
CA GLY A 123 15.13 10.30 41.96
C GLY A 123 14.20 9.86 40.82
N LEU A 124 12.97 10.34 40.85
CA LEU A 124 11.96 10.22 39.80
C LEU A 124 11.32 11.58 39.53
N GLY A 125 11.26 11.97 38.25
CA GLY A 125 10.46 13.12 37.81
C GLY A 125 9.06 12.69 37.39
N VAL A 126 8.05 13.49 37.73
CA VAL A 126 6.65 13.25 37.37
C VAL A 126 6.08 14.49 36.69
N SER A 127 5.42 14.27 35.55
CA SER A 127 4.58 15.26 34.88
C SER A 127 3.12 14.81 34.90
N ARG A 128 2.21 15.79 34.99
CA ARG A 128 0.74 15.58 34.96
C ARG A 128 0.05 16.33 33.84
N ASP A 129 0.80 17.03 33.00
CA ASP A 129 0.32 17.86 31.90
C ASP A 129 0.94 17.46 30.56
N GLY A 130 1.38 16.20 30.48
CA GLY A 130 1.99 15.59 29.30
C GLY A 130 3.40 16.09 29.06
N GLY A 131 4.20 16.24 30.11
CA GLY A 131 5.59 16.71 30.05
C GLY A 131 5.74 18.18 29.67
N LYS A 132 4.80 19.06 30.06
CA LYS A 132 4.97 20.52 29.97
C LYS A 132 5.61 21.09 31.23
N SER A 133 5.31 20.49 32.38
CA SER A 133 5.95 20.77 33.67
C SER A 133 6.27 19.48 34.42
N TRP A 134 7.28 19.55 35.29
CA TRP A 134 7.85 18.39 36.00
C TRP A 134 8.06 18.71 37.47
N ALA A 135 7.86 17.71 38.33
CA ALA A 135 8.17 17.75 39.75
C ALA A 135 8.95 16.50 40.17
N LYS A 136 10.00 16.65 40.99
CA LYS A 136 10.69 15.50 41.60
C LYS A 136 9.78 14.88 42.67
N LYS A 137 9.69 13.55 42.71
CA LYS A 137 8.82 12.79 43.62
C LYS A 137 9.58 11.67 44.31
N ASP A 138 10.46 12.09 45.21
CA ASP A 138 11.44 11.19 45.84
C ASP A 138 11.14 10.88 47.31
N ALA A 139 9.96 11.27 47.79
CA ALA A 139 9.57 11.09 49.19
C ALA A 139 9.47 9.59 49.53
N GLY A 140 10.17 9.17 50.59
CA GLY A 140 10.19 7.76 51.04
C GLY A 140 11.22 6.87 50.34
N LEU A 141 11.99 7.39 49.38
CA LEU A 141 13.03 6.63 48.69
C LEU A 141 14.35 6.65 49.48
N ALA A 142 14.70 5.51 50.08
CA ALA A 142 15.95 5.37 50.85
C ALA A 142 17.21 5.45 49.96
N ARG A 143 17.13 4.95 48.72
CA ARG A 143 18.12 5.15 47.66
C ARG A 143 17.45 5.75 46.44
N ARG A 144 18.01 6.85 45.93
CA ARG A 144 17.29 7.66 44.94
C ARG A 144 17.55 7.27 43.49
N TYR A 145 18.69 6.67 43.18
CA TYR A 145 19.00 6.23 41.81
C TYR A 145 17.89 5.36 41.23
N THR A 146 17.34 5.81 40.11
CA THR A 146 16.32 5.09 39.32
C THR A 146 16.92 4.79 37.95
N HIS A 147 16.96 3.51 37.59
CA HIS A 147 17.34 3.07 36.25
C HIS A 147 16.12 3.05 35.34
N THR A 148 15.05 2.38 35.77
CA THR A 148 13.86 2.11 34.95
C THR A 148 12.58 2.50 35.67
N VAL A 149 11.56 2.88 34.92
CA VAL A 149 10.21 3.21 35.42
C VAL A 149 9.15 2.64 34.48
N ALA A 150 8.05 2.14 35.05
CA ALA A 150 6.89 1.70 34.28
C ALA A 150 5.59 2.06 35.01
N ALA A 151 4.54 2.40 34.27
CA ALA A 151 3.27 2.88 34.83
C ALA A 151 2.05 2.31 34.11
N HIS A 152 0.99 1.99 34.86
CA HIS A 152 -0.30 1.58 34.32
C HIS A 152 -1.42 1.82 35.33
N GLY A 153 -2.44 2.59 34.96
CA GLY A 153 -3.65 2.81 35.77
C GLY A 153 -3.39 3.58 37.07
N GLY A 154 -2.35 4.41 37.11
CA GLY A 154 -1.90 5.15 38.30
C GLY A 154 -0.96 4.38 39.22
N ARG A 155 -0.70 3.11 38.92
CA ARG A 155 0.34 2.33 39.59
C ARG A 155 1.67 2.59 38.90
N VAL A 156 2.71 2.90 39.68
CA VAL A 156 4.05 3.17 39.15
C VAL A 156 5.04 2.25 39.84
N LEU A 157 5.83 1.54 39.04
CA LEU A 157 6.96 0.74 39.50
C LEU A 157 8.25 1.40 39.04
N ARG A 158 9.26 1.39 39.90
CA ARG A 158 10.61 1.83 39.55
C ARG A 158 11.65 0.81 39.98
N GLY A 159 12.72 0.72 39.20
CA GLY A 159 13.87 -0.14 39.45
C GLY A 159 15.13 0.69 39.67
N GLY A 160 15.99 0.23 40.58
CA GLY A 160 17.31 0.83 40.82
C GLY A 160 18.21 -0.12 41.62
N GLU A 161 19.24 0.41 42.28
CA GLU A 161 20.22 -0.40 43.03
C GLU A 161 19.68 -1.17 44.24
N SER A 162 18.43 -0.90 44.65
CA SER A 162 17.82 -1.47 45.87
C SER A 162 16.57 -2.31 45.60
N GLY A 163 16.44 -2.80 44.36
CA GLY A 163 15.29 -3.60 43.92
C GLY A 163 14.13 -2.77 43.42
N ILE A 164 12.93 -3.33 43.56
CA ILE A 164 11.69 -2.86 42.94
C ILE A 164 10.87 -2.08 43.97
N TRP A 165 10.51 -0.85 43.63
CA TRP A 165 9.68 0.02 44.44
C TRP A 165 8.36 0.29 43.75
N LEU A 166 7.29 0.33 44.53
CA LEU A 166 5.91 0.50 44.08
C LEU A 166 5.31 1.76 44.69
N SER A 167 4.64 2.55 43.85
CA SER A 167 3.71 3.59 44.20
C SER A 167 2.31 3.20 43.72
N GLU A 168 1.32 3.37 44.60
CA GLU A 168 -0.10 3.15 44.30
C GLU A 168 -0.87 4.49 44.15
N ASP A 169 -0.15 5.61 44.16
CA ASP A 169 -0.67 6.99 44.15
C ASP A 169 0.03 7.88 43.10
N ALA A 170 0.34 7.30 41.93
CA ALA A 170 0.95 8.00 40.80
C ALA A 170 2.28 8.71 41.14
N GLY A 171 3.14 8.01 41.90
CA GLY A 171 4.49 8.42 42.26
C GLY A 171 4.59 9.31 43.50
N GLU A 172 3.51 9.59 44.23
CA GLU A 172 3.56 10.47 45.41
C GLU A 172 4.26 9.81 46.61
N THR A 173 3.96 8.54 46.89
CA THR A 173 4.58 7.76 47.96
C THR A 173 5.04 6.40 47.47
N TRP A 174 6.10 5.91 48.11
CA TRP A 174 6.80 4.70 47.68
C TRP A 174 6.93 3.69 48.82
N ARG A 175 6.73 2.42 48.48
CA ARG A 175 7.10 1.28 49.33
C ARG A 175 7.94 0.29 48.54
N GLN A 176 8.87 -0.38 49.22
CA GLN A 176 9.66 -1.44 48.60
C GLN A 176 8.75 -2.66 48.38
N ALA A 177 8.68 -3.15 47.14
CA ALA A 177 7.89 -4.33 46.77
C ALA A 177 8.75 -5.59 46.71
N ALA A 178 10.01 -5.46 46.29
CA ALA A 178 10.99 -6.54 46.34
C ALA A 178 12.38 -5.96 46.59
N ALA A 179 13.10 -6.50 47.58
CA ALA A 179 14.51 -6.21 47.75
C ALA A 179 15.33 -7.06 46.77
N ALA A 180 16.22 -6.44 46.02
CA ALA A 180 17.20 -7.14 45.20
C ALA A 180 18.61 -6.71 45.63
N ALA A 181 19.53 -7.67 45.70
CA ALA A 181 20.96 -7.39 45.92
C ALA A 181 21.65 -6.80 44.68
N ALA A 182 20.94 -6.73 43.56
CA ALA A 182 21.43 -6.25 42.27
C ALA A 182 20.48 -5.18 41.72
N GLU A 183 21.04 -4.33 40.85
CA GLU A 183 20.29 -3.30 40.14
C GLU A 183 19.19 -3.91 39.27
N THR A 184 17.98 -3.36 39.38
CA THR A 184 16.86 -3.67 38.49
C THR A 184 17.02 -2.85 37.21
N THR A 185 17.19 -3.53 36.08
CA THR A 185 17.56 -2.95 34.79
C THR A 185 16.35 -2.60 33.95
N ASP A 186 15.25 -3.35 34.07
CA ASP A 186 14.04 -3.11 33.30
C ASP A 186 12.80 -3.71 34.00
N ILE A 187 11.65 -3.08 33.81
CA ILE A 187 10.34 -3.46 34.38
C ILE A 187 9.27 -3.26 33.30
N VAL A 188 8.46 -4.28 33.05
CA VAL A 188 7.39 -4.22 32.02
C VAL A 188 6.06 -4.70 32.56
N HIS A 189 4.99 -4.05 32.11
CA HIS A 189 3.60 -4.44 32.37
C HIS A 189 3.08 -5.34 31.25
N SER A 190 2.22 -6.31 31.58
CA SER A 190 1.63 -7.19 30.57
C SER A 190 0.48 -6.51 29.81
N PRO A 191 0.50 -6.49 28.46
CA PRO A 191 -0.62 -5.99 27.67
C PRO A 191 -1.87 -6.89 27.72
N HIS A 192 -1.72 -8.12 28.24
CA HIS A 192 -2.78 -9.13 28.27
C HIS A 192 -3.44 -9.30 29.63
N ASN A 193 -2.78 -8.82 30.69
CA ASN A 193 -3.26 -8.99 32.06
C ASN A 193 -2.82 -7.82 32.96
N PRO A 194 -3.76 -6.99 33.47
CA PRO A 194 -3.43 -5.84 34.29
C PRO A 194 -2.75 -6.18 35.62
N GLN A 195 -2.86 -7.44 36.09
CA GLN A 195 -2.22 -7.90 37.32
C GLN A 195 -0.77 -8.36 37.12
N GLU A 196 -0.32 -8.53 35.88
CA GLU A 196 0.95 -9.18 35.60
C GLU A 196 2.05 -8.17 35.24
N TRP A 197 3.20 -8.33 35.88
CA TRP A 197 4.41 -7.55 35.64
C TRP A 197 5.64 -8.46 35.64
N MET A 198 6.67 -8.06 34.90
CA MET A 198 8.00 -8.68 34.93
C MET A 198 9.09 -7.64 35.18
N ALA A 199 10.17 -8.08 35.81
CA ALA A 199 11.33 -7.25 36.09
C ALA A 199 12.62 -8.07 35.97
N VAL A 200 13.68 -7.45 35.47
CA VAL A 200 14.98 -8.09 35.28
C VAL A 200 16.08 -7.32 36.01
N THR A 201 17.18 -8.01 36.28
CA THR A 201 18.26 -7.49 37.13
C THR A 201 19.64 -7.85 36.59
N GLN A 202 20.67 -7.14 37.04
CA GLN A 202 22.04 -7.42 36.61
C GLN A 202 22.60 -8.75 37.15
N LYS A 203 22.19 -9.24 38.33
CA LYS A 203 22.73 -10.48 38.94
C LYS A 203 21.77 -11.13 39.95
N ALA A 204 20.46 -10.98 39.75
CA ALA A 204 19.42 -11.59 40.58
C ALA A 204 18.27 -12.18 39.75
N GLY A 205 18.51 -12.46 38.46
CA GLY A 205 17.54 -13.10 37.57
C GLY A 205 16.30 -12.27 37.19
N LEU A 206 15.32 -13.00 36.64
CA LEU A 206 14.02 -12.50 36.19
C LEU A 206 12.98 -12.72 37.31
N TRP A 207 12.11 -11.74 37.50
CA TRP A 207 11.07 -11.71 38.51
C TRP A 207 9.71 -11.49 37.86
N ARG A 208 8.66 -12.07 38.46
CA ARG A 208 7.27 -11.91 38.03
C ARG A 208 6.41 -11.52 39.21
N SER A 209 5.47 -10.62 38.96
CA SER A 209 4.35 -10.33 39.85
C SER A 209 3.04 -10.74 39.18
N SER A 210 2.11 -11.26 39.97
CA SER A 210 0.76 -11.66 39.53
C SER A 210 -0.35 -10.94 40.31
N ASP A 211 0.02 -9.95 41.13
CA ASP A 211 -0.86 -9.19 42.01
C ASP A 211 -0.71 -7.67 41.82
N ALA A 212 -0.41 -7.28 40.58
CA ALA A 212 -0.13 -5.92 40.13
C ALA A 212 1.07 -5.28 40.85
N GLY A 213 2.22 -5.96 40.84
CA GLY A 213 3.50 -5.42 41.31
C GLY A 213 3.66 -5.38 42.83
N ARG A 214 2.72 -5.93 43.61
CA ARG A 214 2.75 -5.85 45.07
C ARG A 214 3.72 -6.85 45.67
N THR A 215 3.75 -8.06 45.13
CA THR A 215 4.69 -9.12 45.49
C THR A 215 5.33 -9.72 44.24
N TRP A 216 6.54 -10.27 44.42
CA TRP A 216 7.38 -10.74 43.32
C TRP A 216 7.98 -12.11 43.64
N SER A 217 8.06 -12.96 42.63
CA SER A 217 8.69 -14.28 42.68
C SER A 217 9.66 -14.46 41.52
N HIS A 218 10.75 -15.21 41.73
CA HIS A 218 11.68 -15.55 40.67
C HIS A 218 11.02 -16.41 39.58
N VAL A 219 11.43 -16.15 38.33
CA VAL A 219 11.12 -17.00 37.18
C VAL A 219 12.31 -17.93 36.95
N GLU A 220 12.07 -19.23 37.03
CA GLU A 220 13.09 -20.25 36.79
C GLU A 220 13.46 -20.36 35.29
N GLY A 221 14.56 -21.06 34.99
CA GLY A 221 14.96 -21.36 33.61
C GLY A 221 15.81 -20.27 32.93
N VAL A 222 16.04 -19.13 33.59
CA VAL A 222 17.01 -18.11 33.20
C VAL A 222 18.16 -18.09 34.21
N ASP A 223 19.41 -18.06 33.74
CA ASP A 223 20.59 -18.03 34.61
C ASP A 223 20.69 -16.70 35.35
N GLY A 224 20.21 -16.68 36.60
CA GLY A 224 20.18 -15.49 37.44
C GLY A 224 21.54 -14.94 37.88
N SER A 225 22.64 -15.65 37.59
CA SER A 225 24.01 -15.14 37.81
C SER A 225 24.47 -14.18 36.72
N LYS A 226 23.74 -14.11 35.60
CA LYS A 226 24.05 -13.26 34.44
C LYS A 226 23.29 -11.95 34.49
N THR A 227 23.84 -10.97 33.80
CA THR A 227 23.21 -9.67 33.56
C THR A 227 22.11 -9.81 32.55
N ILE A 228 20.88 -9.57 33.00
CA ILE A 228 19.70 -9.47 32.14
C ILE A 228 19.40 -7.98 31.97
N TYR A 229 19.40 -7.50 30.75
CA TYR A 229 19.22 -6.08 30.43
C TYR A 229 17.75 -5.72 30.17
N ASN A 230 17.00 -6.62 29.54
CA ASN A 230 15.65 -6.31 29.08
C ASN A 230 14.72 -7.53 29.08
N VAL A 231 13.42 -7.28 29.26
CA VAL A 231 12.32 -8.23 29.07
C VAL A 231 11.20 -7.59 28.25
N ALA A 232 10.50 -8.37 27.43
CA ALA A 232 9.38 -7.88 26.62
C ALA A 232 8.26 -8.91 26.51
N TYR A 233 7.02 -8.49 26.76
CA TYR A 233 5.82 -9.26 26.41
C TYR A 233 5.54 -9.12 24.91
N ASP A 234 5.11 -10.21 24.28
CA ASP A 234 4.54 -10.13 22.92
C ASP A 234 3.15 -9.48 23.00
N PRO A 235 2.91 -8.34 22.33
CA PRO A 235 1.62 -7.65 22.40
C PRO A 235 0.49 -8.38 21.65
N THR A 236 0.81 -9.33 20.78
CA THR A 236 -0.15 -10.07 19.95
C THR A 236 -0.53 -11.43 20.53
N THR A 237 0.37 -12.05 21.30
CA THR A 237 0.23 -13.44 21.76
C THR A 237 0.37 -13.55 23.28
N PRO A 238 -0.74 -13.79 24.02
CA PRO A 238 -0.68 -14.02 25.46
C PRO A 238 0.30 -15.13 25.85
N GLY A 239 1.11 -14.88 26.88
CA GLY A 239 2.08 -15.85 27.41
C GLY A 239 3.40 -15.94 26.64
N ARG A 240 3.56 -15.29 25.49
CA ARG A 240 4.87 -15.20 24.84
C ARG A 240 5.68 -14.03 25.41
N VAL A 241 6.92 -14.31 25.77
CA VAL A 241 7.87 -13.33 26.33
C VAL A 241 9.26 -13.51 25.75
N ALA A 242 10.02 -12.42 25.66
CA ALA A 242 11.43 -12.42 25.31
C ALA A 242 12.25 -11.77 26.43
N ALA A 243 13.52 -12.19 26.57
CA ALA A 243 14.47 -11.57 27.50
C ALA A 243 15.87 -11.52 26.87
N SER A 244 16.68 -10.54 27.25
CA SER A 244 18.04 -10.40 26.71
C SER A 244 19.06 -9.97 27.75
N GLY A 245 20.33 -10.31 27.51
CA GLY A 245 21.38 -9.98 28.44
C GLY A 245 22.79 -10.46 28.06
N TRP A 246 23.76 -10.01 28.85
CA TRP A 246 25.17 -10.42 28.69
C TRP A 246 25.37 -11.87 29.12
N GLY A 247 25.85 -12.69 28.18
CA GLY A 247 26.09 -14.11 28.41
C GLY A 247 24.84 -14.99 28.33
N ILE A 248 23.63 -14.43 28.22
CA ILE A 248 22.38 -15.15 27.91
C ILE A 248 21.92 -14.99 26.45
N GLY A 249 22.36 -13.95 25.75
CA GLY A 249 21.94 -13.68 24.37
C GLY A 249 20.48 -13.20 24.34
N ALA A 250 19.71 -13.60 23.31
CA ALA A 250 18.26 -13.40 23.27
C ALA A 250 17.53 -14.71 23.58
N LEU A 251 16.58 -14.66 24.50
CA LEU A 251 15.74 -15.77 24.93
C LEU A 251 14.29 -15.53 24.51
N VAL A 252 13.60 -16.58 24.07
CA VAL A 252 12.17 -16.56 23.74
C VAL A 252 11.47 -17.71 24.47
N SER A 253 10.40 -17.37 25.19
CA SER A 253 9.48 -18.32 25.83
C SER A 253 8.10 -18.21 25.20
N GLU A 254 7.50 -19.37 24.92
CA GLU A 254 6.14 -19.50 24.35
C GLU A 254 5.11 -19.89 25.43
N ASP A 255 5.53 -20.02 26.70
CA ASP A 255 4.74 -20.62 27.78
C ASP A 255 4.74 -19.83 29.09
N GLY A 256 4.96 -18.51 29.00
CA GLY A 256 4.90 -17.57 30.11
C GLY A 256 6.15 -17.58 30.98
N GLY A 257 7.31 -17.91 30.39
CA GLY A 257 8.61 -17.94 31.06
C GLY A 257 8.95 -19.28 31.72
N LYS A 258 8.20 -20.37 31.45
CA LYS A 258 8.48 -21.70 32.04
C LYS A 258 9.60 -22.41 31.31
N SER A 259 9.69 -22.25 30.00
CA SER A 259 10.77 -22.76 29.17
C SER A 259 11.24 -21.72 28.16
N TRP A 260 12.53 -21.79 27.80
CA TRP A 260 13.20 -20.78 26.99
C TRP A 260 14.00 -21.43 25.85
N SER A 261 13.80 -20.89 24.65
CA SER A 261 14.69 -21.10 23.51
C SER A 261 15.70 -19.97 23.43
N ARG A 262 16.91 -20.26 22.97
CA ARG A 262 18.03 -19.30 23.04
C ARG A 262 18.69 -19.09 21.69
N TRP A 263 18.90 -17.83 21.33
CA TRP A 263 19.85 -17.43 20.31
C TRP A 263 21.20 -17.07 20.95
N ARG A 264 22.24 -17.83 20.60
CA ARG A 264 23.61 -17.63 21.11
C ARG A 264 24.31 -16.58 20.26
N ALA A 265 24.10 -15.31 20.59
CA ALA A 265 24.82 -14.17 20.06
C ALA A 265 25.73 -13.54 21.13
N GLY A 266 26.37 -12.42 20.81
CA GLY A 266 27.10 -11.60 21.76
C GLY A 266 26.18 -10.96 22.81
N GLU A 267 26.56 -9.77 23.26
CA GLU A 267 25.80 -9.03 24.26
C GLU A 267 24.56 -8.38 23.62
N ILE A 268 23.36 -8.72 24.10
CA ILE A 268 22.09 -8.21 23.58
C ILE A 268 21.43 -7.33 24.64
N TRP A 269 21.26 -6.04 24.34
CA TRP A 269 20.78 -5.03 25.29
C TRP A 269 19.25 -4.90 25.29
N ARG A 270 18.64 -4.93 24.11
CA ARG A 270 17.19 -4.74 23.94
C ARG A 270 16.58 -5.81 23.06
N VAL A 271 15.39 -6.26 23.40
CA VAL A 271 14.49 -7.06 22.55
C VAL A 271 13.11 -6.42 22.49
N ALA A 272 12.45 -6.48 21.33
CA ALA A 272 11.11 -5.92 21.16
C ALA A 272 10.31 -6.70 20.11
N TRP A 273 9.10 -7.12 20.48
CA TRP A 273 8.17 -7.81 19.59
C TRP A 273 7.51 -6.82 18.63
N ASP A 274 7.39 -7.21 17.37
CA ASP A 274 6.66 -6.41 16.38
C ASP A 274 5.14 -6.55 16.63
N PRO A 275 4.41 -5.46 16.90
CA PRO A 275 2.95 -5.52 17.08
C PRO A 275 2.20 -5.88 15.80
N ASP A 276 2.81 -5.71 14.62
CA ASP A 276 2.17 -5.98 13.34
C ASP A 276 2.46 -7.41 12.81
N ASP A 277 3.38 -8.16 13.43
CA ASP A 277 3.77 -9.50 13.00
C ASP A 277 4.05 -10.42 14.22
N PRO A 278 3.14 -11.36 14.56
CA PRO A 278 3.31 -12.28 15.69
C PRO A 278 4.45 -13.29 15.50
N GLY A 279 5.13 -13.29 14.35
CA GLY A 279 6.35 -14.07 14.12
C GLY A 279 7.63 -13.30 14.38
N ARG A 280 7.57 -11.98 14.56
CA ARG A 280 8.71 -11.09 14.44
C ARG A 280 9.17 -10.48 15.75
N LEU A 281 10.49 -10.52 15.94
CA LEU A 281 11.19 -10.01 17.10
C LEU A 281 12.47 -9.30 16.65
N TYR A 282 12.80 -8.21 17.32
CA TYR A 282 14.03 -7.46 17.11
C TYR A 282 14.98 -7.64 18.29
N ALA A 283 16.29 -7.60 18.03
CA ALA A 283 17.33 -7.69 19.04
C ALA A 283 18.44 -6.68 18.74
N GLY A 284 18.73 -5.81 19.70
CA GLY A 284 19.83 -4.86 19.65
C GLY A 284 21.11 -5.47 20.22
N ALA A 285 22.07 -5.79 19.35
CA ALA A 285 23.37 -6.31 19.75
C ALA A 285 24.34 -5.15 20.02
N HIS A 286 25.00 -5.18 21.19
CA HIS A 286 25.92 -4.14 21.63
C HIS A 286 27.06 -3.91 20.64
N GLU A 287 27.19 -2.67 20.16
CA GLU A 287 28.21 -2.22 19.20
C GLU A 287 28.27 -3.00 17.87
N ASP A 288 27.22 -3.75 17.52
CA ASP A 288 27.16 -4.53 16.29
C ASP A 288 26.07 -4.02 15.35
N ALA A 289 24.79 -4.23 15.71
CA ALA A 289 23.62 -3.78 14.95
C ALA A 289 22.29 -4.19 15.57
N LEU A 290 21.21 -3.74 14.90
CA LEU A 290 19.89 -4.30 15.04
C LEU A 290 19.75 -5.58 14.20
N TYR A 291 19.24 -6.64 14.83
CA TYR A 291 18.87 -7.91 14.20
C TYR A 291 17.36 -8.11 14.21
N GLU A 292 16.84 -8.81 13.21
CA GLU A 292 15.45 -9.25 13.14
C GLU A 292 15.33 -10.75 12.90
N THR A 293 14.29 -11.35 13.44
CA THR A 293 13.85 -12.73 13.18
C THR A 293 12.39 -12.70 12.72
N GLY A 294 12.02 -13.45 11.69
CA GLY A 294 10.63 -13.64 11.26
C GLY A 294 10.04 -14.99 11.72
N ASN A 295 10.75 -15.70 12.59
CA ASN A 295 10.39 -17.03 13.05
C ASN A 295 10.67 -17.23 14.54
N ARG A 296 10.37 -16.18 15.33
CA ARG A 296 10.35 -16.21 16.80
C ARG A 296 11.69 -16.64 17.41
N GLY A 297 12.78 -16.12 16.88
CA GLY A 297 14.12 -16.29 17.44
C GLY A 297 14.89 -17.51 16.95
N LYS A 298 14.34 -18.30 16.01
CA LYS A 298 15.03 -19.47 15.45
C LYS A 298 16.17 -19.09 14.52
N THR A 299 15.96 -18.10 13.65
CA THR A 299 16.99 -17.56 12.75
C THR A 299 16.93 -16.04 12.73
N TRP A 300 18.11 -15.42 12.69
CA TRP A 300 18.28 -13.97 12.77
C TRP A 300 19.06 -13.43 11.59
N LYS A 301 18.73 -12.22 11.16
CA LYS A 301 19.48 -11.48 10.14
C LYS A 301 19.66 -10.02 10.58
N LYS A 302 20.76 -9.42 10.16
CA LYS A 302 21.06 -8.00 10.39
C LYS A 302 20.05 -7.13 9.61
N THR A 303 19.54 -6.05 10.21
CA THR A 303 18.49 -5.21 9.61
C THR A 303 18.77 -3.70 9.65
N GLY A 304 19.87 -3.27 10.29
CA GLY A 304 20.38 -1.90 10.21
C GLY A 304 21.13 -1.46 11.47
N LEU A 305 21.49 -0.17 11.50
CA LEU A 305 22.16 0.51 12.63
C LEU A 305 23.53 -0.08 12.99
N ASP A 306 24.32 -0.39 11.96
CA ASP A 306 25.65 -0.98 12.08
C ASP A 306 26.60 -0.16 12.98
N GLY A 307 27.27 -0.86 13.91
CA GLY A 307 28.26 -0.28 14.83
C GLY A 307 27.65 0.56 15.96
N THR A 308 26.36 0.46 16.20
CA THR A 308 25.67 1.22 17.25
C THR A 308 25.34 0.36 18.47
N ILE A 309 25.23 1.01 19.63
CA ILE A 309 24.60 0.48 20.83
C ILE A 309 23.12 0.89 20.76
N ILE A 310 22.22 -0.08 20.88
CA ILE A 310 20.77 0.15 20.88
C ILE A 310 20.28 0.11 22.31
N TYR A 311 19.82 1.25 22.82
CA TYR A 311 19.34 1.38 24.19
C TYR A 311 17.86 1.02 24.29
N ASP A 312 17.05 1.46 23.34
CA ASP A 312 15.61 1.27 23.39
C ASP A 312 14.99 1.08 21.99
N ILE A 313 13.88 0.33 21.95
CA ILE A 313 13.08 0.06 20.77
C ILE A 313 11.61 0.16 21.17
N GLU A 314 10.89 1.10 20.56
CA GLU A 314 9.47 1.34 20.80
C GLU A 314 8.69 1.28 19.49
N PHE A 315 7.50 0.68 19.51
CA PHE A 315 6.59 0.68 18.36
C PHE A 315 5.43 1.63 18.61
N ALA A 316 5.18 2.51 17.65
CA ALA A 316 4.05 3.43 17.71
C ALA A 316 3.25 3.38 16.42
N PRO A 317 1.91 3.52 16.48
CA PRO A 317 1.10 3.66 15.28
C PRO A 317 1.67 4.77 14.40
N GLU A 318 1.75 4.52 13.10
CA GLU A 318 2.17 5.54 12.16
C GLU A 318 1.17 6.71 12.20
N PRO A 319 1.62 7.97 12.36
CA PRO A 319 0.72 9.10 12.32
C PRO A 319 -0.10 9.11 11.03
N ALA A 320 -1.42 9.10 11.15
CA ALA A 320 -2.30 9.17 9.99
C ALA A 320 -2.05 10.50 9.24
N ALA A 321 -1.68 10.40 7.95
CA ALA A 321 -1.66 11.56 7.06
C ALA A 321 -3.11 11.91 6.67
N LYS A 322 -3.71 12.84 7.40
CA LYS A 322 -5.15 13.13 7.34
C LYS A 322 -5.52 13.94 6.10
N THR A 323 -4.69 14.90 5.72
CA THR A 323 -4.94 15.79 4.58
C THR A 323 -4.28 15.32 3.30
N PHE A 324 -4.82 15.74 2.14
CA PHE A 324 -4.19 15.50 0.85
C PHE A 324 -2.75 16.05 0.80
N ALA A 325 -2.53 17.24 1.37
CA ALA A 325 -1.22 17.87 1.43
C ALA A 325 -0.20 17.04 2.23
N GLU A 326 -0.58 16.50 3.38
CA GLU A 326 0.28 15.63 4.20
C GLU A 326 0.61 14.33 3.46
N ARG A 327 -0.39 13.69 2.82
CA ARG A 327 -0.17 12.47 2.03
C ARG A 327 0.77 12.72 0.85
N ARG A 328 0.56 13.84 0.16
CA ARG A 328 1.40 14.28 -0.95
C ARG A 328 2.85 14.52 -0.50
N GLN A 329 3.04 15.22 0.61
CA GLN A 329 4.37 15.46 1.20
C GLN A 329 5.07 14.12 1.50
N ARG A 330 4.36 13.18 2.13
CA ARG A 330 4.89 11.87 2.51
C ARG A 330 5.38 11.05 1.31
N VAL A 331 4.63 11.06 0.19
CA VAL A 331 5.03 10.38 -1.05
C VAL A 331 6.36 10.93 -1.58
N ILE A 332 6.52 12.26 -1.53
CA ILE A 332 7.71 12.95 -2.05
C ILE A 332 8.92 12.70 -1.14
N GLU A 333 8.75 12.80 0.18
CA GLU A 333 9.80 12.51 1.17
C GLU A 333 10.31 11.07 1.06
N ALA A 334 9.42 10.09 0.94
CA ALA A 334 9.79 8.68 0.78
C ALA A 334 10.69 8.45 -0.44
N HIS A 335 10.42 9.11 -1.56
CA HIS A 335 11.24 9.00 -2.77
C HIS A 335 12.57 9.76 -2.68
N ALA A 336 12.63 10.88 -1.96
CA ALA A 336 13.88 11.61 -1.75
C ALA A 336 14.86 10.84 -0.86
N ALA A 337 14.35 10.08 0.12
CA ALA A 337 15.14 9.32 1.07
C ALA A 337 15.91 8.13 0.45
N ALA A 338 15.53 7.63 -0.74
CA ALA A 338 16.17 6.49 -1.41
C ALA A 338 17.58 6.77 -2.03
N GLY A 339 18.27 7.81 -1.53
CA GLY A 339 19.28 8.63 -2.20
C GLY A 339 20.66 8.04 -2.55
N GLU A 340 20.93 6.75 -2.37
CA GLU A 340 22.29 6.23 -2.59
C GLU A 340 22.62 5.89 -4.06
N ARG A 341 21.67 5.38 -4.85
CA ARG A 341 21.90 5.08 -6.30
C ARG A 341 21.50 6.22 -7.24
N GLY A 342 20.53 7.05 -6.86
CA GLY A 342 20.05 8.22 -7.62
C GLY A 342 19.33 7.87 -8.94
N SER A 343 18.04 8.19 -9.06
CA SER A 343 17.25 8.19 -10.29
C SER A 343 16.72 9.58 -10.63
N TYR A 344 16.23 9.79 -11.85
CA TYR A 344 15.56 11.05 -12.22
C TYR A 344 14.39 11.41 -11.29
N VAL A 345 13.66 10.40 -10.76
CA VAL A 345 12.56 10.62 -9.81
C VAL A 345 13.08 11.10 -8.46
N THR A 346 14.17 10.50 -7.96
CA THR A 346 14.78 10.96 -6.70
C THR A 346 15.37 12.37 -6.82
N ILE A 347 15.93 12.72 -7.99
CA ILE A 347 16.41 14.09 -8.27
C ILE A 347 15.23 15.07 -8.29
N ALA A 348 14.13 14.71 -8.95
CA ALA A 348 12.92 15.51 -8.95
C ALA A 348 12.38 15.74 -7.53
N ALA A 349 12.38 14.69 -6.69
CA ALA A 349 11.91 14.78 -5.30
C ALA A 349 12.80 15.68 -4.45
N ALA A 350 14.12 15.53 -4.56
CA ALA A 350 15.09 16.38 -3.88
C ALA A 350 14.97 17.86 -4.32
N LEU A 351 14.81 18.14 -5.62
CA LEU A 351 14.56 19.49 -6.14
C LEU A 351 13.23 20.06 -5.65
N TRP A 352 12.19 19.23 -5.50
CA TRP A 352 10.91 19.67 -4.95
C TRP A 352 11.04 20.07 -3.48
N LEU A 353 11.77 19.28 -2.69
CA LEU A 353 12.05 19.52 -1.26
C LEU A 353 13.14 20.58 -1.02
N LYS A 354 13.81 21.04 -2.08
CA LYS A 354 14.98 21.93 -2.03
C LYS A 354 16.15 21.36 -1.24
N GLN A 355 16.44 20.08 -1.45
CA GLN A 355 17.48 19.33 -0.78
C GLN A 355 18.63 19.00 -1.74
N ASP A 356 19.86 19.14 -1.24
CA ASP A 356 21.12 18.72 -1.89
C ASP A 356 21.21 19.03 -3.41
N CYS A 357 21.14 20.32 -3.74
CA CYS A 357 21.17 20.80 -5.13
C CYS A 357 22.46 20.44 -5.88
N SER A 358 23.58 20.33 -5.13
CA SER A 358 24.87 19.92 -5.70
C SER A 358 24.82 18.46 -6.15
N TRP A 359 24.35 17.56 -5.28
CA TRP A 359 24.14 16.15 -5.63
C TRP A 359 23.18 16.00 -6.81
N CYS A 360 22.07 16.75 -6.80
CA CYS A 360 21.09 16.74 -7.90
C CYS A 360 21.76 17.04 -9.24
N SER A 361 22.61 18.07 -9.29
CA SER A 361 23.31 18.47 -10.51
C SER A 361 24.28 17.39 -11.00
N THR A 362 25.12 16.85 -10.11
CA THR A 362 26.09 15.79 -10.45
C THR A 362 25.39 14.54 -10.97
N LYS A 363 24.38 14.04 -10.23
CA LYS A 363 23.65 12.83 -10.63
C LYS A 363 22.88 13.00 -11.93
N LEU A 364 22.28 14.18 -12.17
CA LEU A 364 21.60 14.45 -13.42
C LEU A 364 22.55 14.38 -14.61
N ILE A 365 23.74 14.99 -14.50
CA ILE A 365 24.77 14.95 -15.55
C ILE A 365 25.16 13.52 -15.86
N ASP A 366 25.42 12.70 -14.82
CA ASP A 366 25.83 11.31 -14.99
C ASP A 366 24.74 10.47 -15.68
N LEU A 367 23.49 10.58 -15.26
CA LEU A 367 22.36 9.85 -15.86
C LEU A 367 22.12 10.25 -17.33
N LEU A 368 22.36 11.52 -17.67
CA LEU A 368 22.15 12.04 -19.03
C LEU A 368 23.32 11.78 -19.98
N ARG A 369 24.42 11.16 -19.54
CA ARG A 369 25.51 10.74 -20.44
C ARG A 369 25.03 9.68 -21.44
N GLU A 370 24.21 8.74 -20.97
CA GLU A 370 23.66 7.65 -21.76
C GLU A 370 22.15 7.50 -21.46
N PRO A 371 21.30 8.42 -21.96
CA PRO A 371 19.87 8.38 -21.70
C PRO A 371 19.23 7.13 -22.32
N GLN A 372 18.37 6.48 -21.54
CA GLN A 372 17.64 5.26 -21.90
C GLN A 372 16.26 5.30 -21.24
N GLY A 373 15.32 4.48 -21.75
CA GLY A 373 13.98 4.33 -21.17
C GLY A 373 12.84 4.90 -22.03
N ASP A 374 13.14 5.35 -23.25
CA ASP A 374 12.16 5.75 -24.26
C ASP A 374 11.16 6.80 -23.72
N MET A 375 9.87 6.69 -23.99
CA MET A 375 8.86 7.63 -23.49
C MET A 375 8.81 7.72 -21.95
N PHE A 376 9.22 6.68 -21.22
CA PHE A 376 9.25 6.68 -19.75
C PHE A 376 10.41 7.51 -19.18
N TRP A 377 11.45 7.76 -19.98
CA TRP A 377 12.53 8.71 -19.64
C TRP A 377 12.05 10.16 -19.65
N MET A 378 11.13 10.51 -20.57
CA MET A 378 10.74 11.89 -20.81
C MET A 378 10.11 12.56 -19.59
N PHE A 379 9.23 11.88 -18.85
CA PHE A 379 8.52 12.45 -17.69
C PHE A 379 9.39 12.87 -16.53
N PRO A 380 10.22 11.98 -15.94
CA PRO A 380 11.02 12.37 -14.79
C PRO A 380 12.08 13.41 -15.19
N VAL A 381 12.56 13.41 -16.45
CA VAL A 381 13.43 14.49 -16.95
C VAL A 381 12.68 15.81 -17.13
N THR A 382 11.46 15.80 -17.67
CA THR A 382 10.60 17.00 -17.71
C THR A 382 10.29 17.49 -16.29
N ALA A 383 10.07 16.60 -15.32
CA ALA A 383 9.87 16.96 -13.92
C ALA A 383 11.07 17.73 -13.38
N VAL A 384 12.28 17.19 -13.56
CA VAL A 384 13.54 17.84 -13.18
C VAL A 384 13.66 19.22 -13.85
N ALA A 385 13.33 19.34 -15.14
CA ALA A 385 13.40 20.60 -15.87
C ALA A 385 12.46 21.70 -15.31
N TYR A 386 11.29 21.32 -14.80
CA TYR A 386 10.32 22.26 -14.21
C TYR A 386 10.54 22.49 -12.71
N LEU A 387 11.10 21.51 -12.00
CA LEU A 387 11.40 21.59 -10.57
C LEU A 387 12.76 22.24 -10.28
N ASP A 388 13.66 22.35 -11.27
CA ASP A 388 14.93 23.07 -11.17
C ASP A 388 14.75 24.41 -10.45
N ARG A 389 13.89 25.31 -10.94
CA ARG A 389 13.60 26.62 -10.31
C ARG A 389 14.86 27.40 -9.91
N GLY A 390 15.97 27.22 -10.63
CA GLY A 390 17.27 27.85 -10.38
C GLY A 390 18.20 27.10 -9.43
N GLN A 391 17.86 25.87 -9.04
CA GLN A 391 18.63 25.04 -8.10
C GLN A 391 19.79 24.30 -8.77
N LEU A 392 19.63 23.87 -10.02
CA LEU A 392 20.67 23.16 -10.77
C LEU A 392 21.79 24.11 -11.20
N ASN A 393 23.00 23.58 -11.38
CA ASN A 393 24.08 24.35 -11.98
C ASN A 393 23.94 24.48 -13.51
N ALA A 394 24.75 25.33 -14.13
CA ALA A 394 24.69 25.58 -15.57
C ALA A 394 25.03 24.34 -16.41
N GLU A 395 25.96 23.51 -15.96
CA GLU A 395 26.37 22.28 -16.65
C GLU A 395 25.24 21.24 -16.70
N ALA A 396 24.54 21.04 -15.58
CA ALA A 396 23.41 20.14 -15.48
C ALA A 396 22.24 20.59 -16.38
N ARG A 397 21.95 21.90 -16.43
CA ARG A 397 20.98 22.47 -17.38
C ARG A 397 21.39 22.26 -18.84
N ALA A 398 22.67 22.41 -19.16
CA ALA A 398 23.19 22.19 -20.50
C ALA A 398 23.10 20.70 -20.92
N ALA A 399 23.43 19.77 -20.00
CA ALA A 399 23.26 18.34 -20.21
C ALA A 399 21.79 17.97 -20.46
N LEU A 400 20.87 18.51 -19.65
CA LEU A 400 19.43 18.34 -19.84
C LEU A 400 18.98 18.87 -21.20
N ARG A 401 19.36 20.08 -21.60
CA ARG A 401 18.94 20.57 -22.92
C ARG A 401 19.53 19.71 -24.04
N LYS A 402 20.80 19.29 -23.94
CA LYS A 402 21.47 18.45 -24.94
C LYS A 402 20.74 17.12 -25.14
N SER A 403 20.27 16.46 -24.08
CA SER A 403 19.61 15.16 -24.20
C SER A 403 18.35 15.21 -25.07
N TRP A 404 17.56 16.28 -24.98
CA TRP A 404 16.38 16.52 -25.82
C TRP A 404 16.69 16.85 -27.29
N ARG A 405 17.97 17.07 -27.63
CA ARG A 405 18.44 17.19 -29.01
C ARG A 405 18.96 15.86 -29.55
N THR A 406 19.67 15.08 -28.73
CA THR A 406 20.47 13.94 -29.20
C THR A 406 19.86 12.57 -28.94
N TYR A 407 18.95 12.45 -27.97
CA TYR A 407 18.26 11.19 -27.67
C TYR A 407 16.88 11.19 -28.32
N MET A 408 16.62 10.19 -29.17
CA MET A 408 15.32 9.98 -29.82
C MET A 408 14.58 8.83 -29.11
N PRO A 409 13.69 9.14 -28.15
CA PRO A 409 12.92 8.11 -27.45
C PRO A 409 11.92 7.44 -28.40
N TYR A 410 11.77 6.12 -28.28
CA TYR A 410 10.65 5.44 -28.92
C TYR A 410 9.33 5.89 -28.26
N ARG A 411 8.36 6.31 -29.07
CA ARG A 411 7.05 6.79 -28.59
C ARG A 411 6.19 5.68 -27.97
N GLY A 412 6.35 4.44 -28.43
CA GLY A 412 5.49 3.31 -28.07
C GLY A 412 4.28 3.12 -28.98
N ASP A 413 3.55 2.03 -28.75
CA ASP A 413 2.47 1.56 -29.63
C ASP A 413 1.06 1.71 -29.04
N THR A 414 0.95 2.22 -27.82
CA THR A 414 -0.32 2.29 -27.07
C THR A 414 -0.76 3.72 -26.82
N GLU A 415 -2.07 3.92 -26.66
CA GLU A 415 -2.69 5.23 -26.42
C GLU A 415 -2.06 5.97 -25.23
N ASN A 416 -1.88 5.27 -24.11
CA ASN A 416 -1.26 5.85 -22.93
C ASN A 416 0.21 6.25 -23.15
N HIS A 417 0.99 5.49 -23.92
CA HIS A 417 2.38 5.84 -24.25
C HIS A 417 2.45 7.09 -25.13
N TRP A 418 1.48 7.27 -26.04
CA TRP A 418 1.43 8.47 -26.86
C TRP A 418 1.01 9.69 -26.04
N LEU A 419 0.07 9.52 -25.11
CA LEU A 419 -0.30 10.58 -24.19
C LEU A 419 0.88 11.03 -23.33
N LEU A 420 1.68 10.07 -22.85
CA LEU A 420 2.95 10.34 -22.20
C LEU A 420 3.87 11.18 -23.11
N TYR A 421 4.21 10.64 -24.28
CA TYR A 421 5.15 11.24 -25.21
C TYR A 421 4.75 12.66 -25.63
N TYR A 422 3.50 12.86 -26.08
CA TYR A 422 3.05 14.16 -26.58
C TYR A 422 2.92 15.18 -25.46
N THR A 423 2.52 14.78 -24.24
CA THR A 423 2.46 15.73 -23.11
C THR A 423 3.83 16.27 -22.74
N THR A 424 4.85 15.42 -22.69
CA THR A 424 6.21 15.85 -22.37
C THR A 424 6.84 16.65 -23.52
N LEU A 425 6.60 16.26 -24.77
CA LEU A 425 7.03 17.03 -25.94
C LEU A 425 6.38 18.43 -25.94
N TYR A 426 5.09 18.55 -25.66
CA TYR A 426 4.37 19.82 -25.53
C TYR A 426 5.03 20.73 -24.48
N LEU A 427 5.22 20.22 -23.26
CA LEU A 427 5.76 21.01 -22.15
C LEU A 427 7.23 21.40 -22.34
N MET A 428 8.03 20.54 -22.93
CA MET A 428 9.43 20.87 -23.20
C MET A 428 9.56 21.84 -24.36
N ALA A 429 8.75 21.69 -25.41
CA ALA A 429 8.70 22.64 -26.52
C ALA A 429 8.21 24.02 -26.07
N GLN A 430 7.23 24.07 -25.15
CA GLN A 430 6.82 25.30 -24.47
C GLN A 430 7.99 25.93 -23.68
N LYS A 431 8.70 25.13 -22.89
CA LYS A 431 9.83 25.59 -22.05
C LYS A 431 10.98 26.18 -22.88
N TYR A 432 11.22 25.66 -24.08
CA TYR A 432 12.27 26.10 -25.00
C TYR A 432 11.70 26.75 -26.26
N LYS A 433 10.72 27.64 -26.08
CA LYS A 433 10.01 28.34 -27.16
C LYS A 433 10.96 29.03 -28.17
N GLY A 434 10.62 28.99 -29.45
CA GLY A 434 11.36 29.65 -30.53
C GLY A 434 12.60 28.90 -31.02
N GLU A 435 12.97 27.76 -30.42
CA GLU A 435 14.13 27.01 -30.91
C GLU A 435 13.85 26.30 -32.25
N PRO A 436 14.82 26.30 -33.18
CA PRO A 436 14.67 25.70 -34.51
C PRO A 436 14.73 24.17 -34.45
N GLY A 437 14.34 23.51 -35.54
CA GLY A 437 14.33 22.04 -35.63
C GLY A 437 15.66 21.34 -35.35
N SER A 438 16.79 22.00 -35.61
CA SER A 438 18.12 21.47 -35.29
C SER A 438 18.41 21.33 -33.79
N ALA A 439 17.57 21.92 -32.93
CA ALA A 439 17.65 21.79 -31.48
C ALA A 439 16.86 20.59 -30.94
N TRP A 440 16.07 19.89 -31.77
CA TRP A 440 15.18 18.81 -31.36
C TRP A 440 15.52 17.51 -32.06
N TYR A 441 15.42 16.39 -31.34
CA TYR A 441 15.58 15.06 -31.96
C TYR A 441 14.53 14.79 -33.04
N THR A 442 13.38 15.48 -33.01
CA THR A 442 12.31 15.36 -33.99
C THR A 442 12.61 16.05 -35.31
N GLY A 443 13.63 16.93 -35.35
CA GLY A 443 13.91 17.80 -36.50
C GLY A 443 12.89 18.93 -36.71
N LYS A 444 11.88 19.05 -35.84
CA LYS A 444 10.82 20.07 -35.87
C LYS A 444 11.12 21.21 -34.91
N SER A 445 10.74 22.42 -35.27
CA SER A 445 10.80 23.59 -34.38
C SER A 445 9.97 23.37 -33.12
N SER A 446 10.20 24.20 -32.11
CA SER A 446 9.42 24.17 -30.86
C SER A 446 7.93 24.39 -31.13
N GLU A 447 7.59 25.30 -32.04
CA GLU A 447 6.21 25.60 -32.43
C GLU A 447 5.53 24.42 -33.12
N GLU A 448 6.23 23.73 -34.03
CA GLU A 448 5.70 22.54 -34.73
C GLU A 448 5.49 21.37 -33.77
N ASN A 449 6.47 21.09 -32.89
CA ASN A 449 6.36 20.05 -31.87
C ASN A 449 5.20 20.32 -30.91
N MET A 450 5.08 21.57 -30.44
CA MET A 450 4.00 21.97 -29.53
C MET A 450 2.64 21.86 -30.19
N LYS A 451 2.51 22.27 -31.46
CA LYS A 451 1.26 22.15 -32.22
C LYS A 451 0.84 20.70 -32.43
N GLU A 452 1.73 19.84 -32.93
CA GLU A 452 1.43 18.43 -33.15
C GLU A 452 1.00 17.75 -31.85
N ALA A 453 1.74 18.00 -30.77
CA ALA A 453 1.42 17.45 -29.47
C ALA A 453 0.04 17.92 -28.97
N ALA A 454 -0.27 19.22 -29.08
CA ALA A 454 -1.56 19.76 -28.68
C ALA A 454 -2.71 19.16 -29.48
N ASP A 455 -2.57 19.05 -30.81
CA ASP A 455 -3.61 18.48 -31.69
C ASP A 455 -3.91 17.01 -31.30
N TRP A 456 -2.88 16.22 -30.98
CA TRP A 456 -3.07 14.84 -30.55
C TRP A 456 -3.69 14.73 -29.15
N ILE A 457 -3.23 15.54 -28.19
CA ILE A 457 -3.79 15.56 -26.83
C ILE A 457 -5.27 15.94 -26.87
N ASP A 458 -5.63 16.98 -27.64
CA ASP A 458 -7.02 17.42 -27.84
C ASP A 458 -7.88 16.31 -28.47
N HIS A 459 -7.34 15.58 -29.45
CA HIS A 459 -8.02 14.45 -30.06
C HIS A 459 -8.30 13.33 -29.02
N TRP A 460 -7.30 12.95 -28.24
CA TRP A 460 -7.43 11.92 -27.22
C TRP A 460 -8.46 12.30 -26.14
N MET A 461 -8.44 13.55 -25.66
CA MET A 461 -9.41 14.03 -24.67
C MET A 461 -10.84 13.88 -25.19
N ASN A 462 -11.12 14.36 -26.40
CA ASN A 462 -12.45 14.27 -27.00
C ASN A 462 -12.88 12.81 -27.21
N LEU A 463 -11.98 11.96 -27.71
CA LEU A 463 -12.26 10.54 -27.89
C LEU A 463 -12.60 9.85 -26.55
N THR A 464 -11.91 10.22 -25.48
CA THR A 464 -12.15 9.68 -24.13
C THR A 464 -13.49 10.12 -23.56
N ILE A 465 -13.86 11.39 -23.74
CA ILE A 465 -15.15 11.93 -23.27
C ILE A 465 -16.32 11.27 -24.00
N GLU A 466 -16.18 11.02 -25.30
CA GLU A 466 -17.29 10.55 -26.14
C GLU A 466 -17.43 9.02 -26.18
N ARG A 467 -16.31 8.30 -26.03
CA ARG A 467 -16.26 6.83 -26.21
C ARG A 467 -15.46 6.07 -25.14
N GLY A 468 -14.94 6.76 -24.13
CA GLY A 468 -14.18 6.15 -23.04
C GLY A 468 -12.71 5.95 -23.34
N GLN A 469 -11.96 5.50 -22.34
CA GLN A 469 -10.55 5.18 -22.48
C GLN A 469 -10.35 3.87 -23.25
N GLY A 470 -9.25 3.79 -24.00
CA GLY A 470 -8.91 2.58 -24.75
C GLY A 470 -8.27 1.49 -23.90
N GLU A 471 -7.64 1.86 -22.79
CA GLU A 471 -7.17 0.94 -21.75
C GLU A 471 -7.85 1.35 -20.46
N TYR A 472 -9.10 0.92 -20.31
CA TYR A 472 -9.94 1.32 -19.19
C TYR A 472 -9.48 0.67 -17.88
N ASP A 473 -9.70 1.37 -16.78
CA ASP A 473 -9.65 0.87 -15.40
C ASP A 473 -8.39 0.07 -15.07
N CYS A 474 -7.23 0.54 -15.56
CA CYS A 474 -5.98 -0.18 -15.39
C CYS A 474 -5.44 -0.05 -13.97
N THR A 475 -5.18 -1.16 -13.29
CA THR A 475 -4.63 -1.16 -11.91
C THR A 475 -3.24 -0.54 -11.81
N HIS A 476 -2.39 -0.77 -12.81
CA HIS A 476 -1.02 -0.22 -12.88
C HIS A 476 -0.93 0.98 -13.84
N TYR A 477 -1.53 0.87 -15.02
CA TYR A 477 -1.41 1.87 -16.08
C TYR A 477 -2.33 3.09 -15.90
N MET A 478 -3.17 3.18 -14.86
CA MET A 478 -3.84 4.45 -14.58
C MET A 478 -2.86 5.61 -14.34
N GLY A 479 -1.69 5.31 -13.76
CA GLY A 479 -0.64 6.31 -13.54
C GLY A 479 -0.19 7.00 -14.82
N VAL A 480 -0.22 6.32 -15.96
CA VAL A 480 0.16 6.89 -17.26
C VAL A 480 -0.95 7.70 -17.95
N TYR A 481 -2.11 7.84 -17.31
CA TYR A 481 -3.16 8.80 -17.66
C TYR A 481 -3.21 9.98 -16.68
N PHE A 482 -3.11 9.70 -15.38
CA PHE A 482 -3.07 10.73 -14.33
C PHE A 482 -1.84 11.64 -14.46
N LEU A 483 -0.68 11.06 -14.76
CA LEU A 483 0.58 11.78 -14.80
C LEU A 483 0.62 12.86 -15.91
N PRO A 484 0.30 12.56 -17.19
CA PRO A 484 0.16 13.58 -18.23
C PRO A 484 -0.75 14.73 -17.85
N MET A 485 -1.96 14.44 -17.37
CA MET A 485 -2.93 15.47 -17.04
C MET A 485 -2.48 16.31 -15.84
N SER A 486 -1.80 15.70 -14.86
CA SER A 486 -1.20 16.43 -13.73
C SER A 486 -0.14 17.41 -14.18
N TYR A 487 0.70 17.01 -15.14
CA TYR A 487 1.77 17.87 -15.68
C TYR A 487 1.19 19.05 -16.47
N LEU A 488 0.20 18.81 -17.34
CA LEU A 488 -0.46 19.90 -18.09
C LEU A 488 -1.22 20.85 -17.14
N ALA A 489 -1.97 20.30 -16.18
CA ALA A 489 -2.72 21.10 -15.21
C ALA A 489 -1.80 21.98 -14.34
N ALA A 490 -0.58 21.52 -14.07
CA ALA A 490 0.41 22.25 -13.31
C ALA A 490 1.21 23.26 -14.15
N TRP A 491 1.68 22.86 -15.32
CA TRP A 491 2.80 23.51 -16.00
C TRP A 491 2.49 24.03 -17.41
N ALA A 492 1.34 23.69 -18.01
CA ALA A 492 0.96 24.32 -19.28
C ALA A 492 0.78 25.83 -19.08
N GLU A 493 1.33 26.64 -19.99
CA GLU A 493 1.15 28.09 -20.00
C GLU A 493 -0.18 28.48 -20.65
N ASP A 494 -0.65 27.72 -21.64
CA ASP A 494 -1.97 27.91 -22.26
C ASP A 494 -3.08 27.64 -21.23
N PRO A 495 -3.90 28.65 -20.86
CA PRO A 495 -5.01 28.48 -19.94
C PRO A 495 -6.02 27.44 -20.42
N ARG A 496 -6.22 27.30 -21.74
CA ARG A 496 -7.14 26.32 -22.33
C ARG A 496 -6.66 24.90 -22.03
N MET A 497 -5.41 24.59 -22.36
CA MET A 497 -4.82 23.26 -22.09
C MET A 497 -4.80 22.95 -20.59
N LYS A 498 -4.49 23.94 -19.75
CA LYS A 498 -4.50 23.79 -18.29
C LYS A 498 -5.90 23.46 -17.75
N GLN A 499 -6.92 24.18 -18.18
CA GLN A 499 -8.31 23.93 -17.77
C GLN A 499 -8.81 22.56 -18.24
N ARG A 500 -8.49 22.20 -19.48
CA ARG A 500 -8.81 20.88 -20.06
C ARG A 500 -8.21 19.75 -19.24
N ALA A 501 -6.93 19.84 -18.93
CA ALA A 501 -6.23 18.84 -18.13
C ALA A 501 -6.83 18.70 -16.72
N ARG A 502 -7.23 19.80 -16.07
CA ARG A 502 -7.92 19.75 -14.76
C ARG A 502 -9.25 19.02 -14.85
N MET A 503 -10.09 19.33 -15.84
CA MET A 503 -11.37 18.64 -16.01
C MET A 503 -11.20 17.17 -16.38
N MET A 504 -10.17 16.83 -17.17
CA MET A 504 -9.84 15.43 -17.44
C MET A 504 -9.38 14.71 -16.19
N LEU A 505 -8.61 15.33 -15.29
CA LEU A 505 -8.30 14.75 -13.97
C LEU A 505 -9.57 14.48 -13.17
N GLU A 506 -10.51 15.43 -13.12
CA GLU A 506 -11.80 15.21 -12.45
C GLU A 506 -12.57 14.03 -13.05
N LEU A 507 -12.61 13.91 -14.38
CA LEU A 507 -13.25 12.77 -15.04
C LEU A 507 -12.57 11.44 -14.70
N LEU A 508 -11.23 11.38 -14.77
CA LEU A 508 -10.47 10.17 -14.43
C LEU A 508 -10.63 9.77 -12.96
N MET A 509 -10.75 10.73 -12.05
CA MET A 509 -11.02 10.43 -10.63
C MET A 509 -12.47 10.00 -10.41
N ALA A 510 -13.44 10.58 -11.13
CA ALA A 510 -14.85 10.23 -11.06
C ALA A 510 -15.16 8.85 -11.66
N ASP A 511 -14.37 8.43 -12.64
CA ASP A 511 -14.34 7.08 -13.21
C ASP A 511 -13.84 6.06 -12.18
N PHE A 512 -12.73 6.39 -11.51
CA PHE A 512 -12.08 5.52 -10.54
C PHE A 512 -12.84 5.37 -9.20
N ALA A 513 -13.35 6.48 -8.64
CA ALA A 513 -13.88 6.53 -7.27
C ALA A 513 -15.07 5.57 -6.98
N PRO A 514 -16.07 5.39 -7.87
CA PRO A 514 -17.18 4.47 -7.64
C PRO A 514 -16.77 3.00 -7.55
N GLU A 515 -15.54 2.66 -7.93
CA GLU A 515 -15.07 1.28 -8.02
C GLU A 515 -14.01 0.93 -6.98
N THR A 516 -13.71 1.84 -6.04
CA THR A 516 -12.76 1.59 -4.95
C THR A 516 -13.39 0.98 -3.71
N LEU A 517 -13.17 -0.30 -3.41
CA LEU A 517 -13.61 -0.94 -2.16
C LEU A 517 -12.56 -0.71 -1.06
N ASN A 518 -12.77 0.25 -0.16
CA ASN A 518 -11.80 0.63 0.89
C ASN A 518 -10.40 0.91 0.33
N GLY A 519 -10.33 1.61 -0.81
CA GLY A 519 -9.10 1.94 -1.52
C GLY A 519 -8.57 0.84 -2.46
N LEU A 520 -9.23 -0.31 -2.55
CA LEU A 520 -8.92 -1.36 -3.50
C LEU A 520 -9.67 -1.15 -4.81
N PHE A 521 -8.97 -1.08 -5.94
CA PHE A 521 -9.64 -0.97 -7.23
C PHE A 521 -10.26 -2.33 -7.59
N ALA A 522 -11.59 -2.41 -7.48
CA ALA A 522 -12.29 -3.66 -7.70
C ALA A 522 -12.66 -3.86 -9.17
N GLY A 523 -12.73 -5.13 -9.54
CA GLY A 523 -13.51 -5.58 -10.67
C GLY A 523 -12.78 -5.82 -11.97
N ALA A 524 -13.52 -5.75 -13.08
CA ALA A 524 -12.99 -6.04 -14.40
C ALA A 524 -12.01 -4.95 -14.85
N HIS A 525 -10.90 -5.37 -15.44
CA HIS A 525 -9.81 -4.49 -15.83
C HIS A 525 -9.33 -4.81 -17.22
N ALA A 526 -9.19 -3.79 -18.03
CA ALA A 526 -8.64 -3.95 -19.36
C ALA A 526 -7.14 -4.22 -19.35
N ARG A 527 -6.44 -3.75 -18.31
CA ARG A 527 -5.01 -3.99 -18.12
C ARG A 527 -4.63 -4.14 -16.65
N THR A 528 -4.21 -5.35 -16.30
CA THR A 528 -3.65 -5.69 -14.99
C THR A 528 -2.51 -6.71 -15.15
N ASP A 529 -1.66 -6.88 -14.14
CA ASP A 529 -0.61 -7.89 -14.11
C ASP A 529 -0.95 -9.00 -13.08
N ASP A 530 -0.23 -10.13 -13.15
CA ASP A 530 -0.55 -11.38 -12.44
C ASP A 530 -0.57 -11.25 -10.91
N ARG A 531 0.17 -10.27 -10.37
CA ARG A 531 0.15 -9.99 -8.92
C ARG A 531 -1.08 -9.19 -8.55
N GLN A 532 -1.37 -8.11 -9.25
CA GLN A 532 -2.46 -7.17 -8.94
C GLN A 532 -3.83 -7.79 -9.11
N VAL A 533 -3.97 -8.77 -10.03
CA VAL A 533 -5.24 -9.48 -10.17
C VAL A 533 -5.53 -10.33 -8.93
N ARG A 534 -4.52 -10.85 -8.23
CA ARG A 534 -4.67 -11.68 -7.00
C ARG A 534 -4.63 -10.84 -5.72
N GLU A 535 -3.60 -10.01 -5.59
CA GLU A 535 -3.39 -9.04 -4.52
C GLU A 535 -3.88 -7.65 -4.98
N LYS A 536 -5.17 -7.35 -4.82
CA LYS A 536 -5.78 -6.12 -5.36
C LYS A 536 -5.13 -4.84 -4.83
N TRP A 537 -4.52 -4.89 -3.64
CA TRP A 537 -3.80 -3.77 -3.05
C TRP A 537 -2.46 -3.48 -3.75
N ALA A 538 -1.82 -4.45 -4.40
CA ALA A 538 -0.42 -4.41 -4.81
C ALA A 538 -0.18 -3.62 -6.13
N GLY A 539 -0.93 -2.54 -6.37
CA GLY A 539 -0.93 -1.78 -7.61
C GLY A 539 -0.83 -0.27 -7.41
N VAL A 540 -0.56 0.44 -8.51
CA VAL A 540 -0.53 1.90 -8.56
C VAL A 540 -1.88 2.51 -8.17
N SER A 541 -2.98 1.79 -8.41
CA SER A 541 -4.30 2.19 -7.99
C SER A 541 -4.46 2.39 -6.48
N SER A 542 -3.82 1.57 -5.66
CA SER A 542 -3.89 1.72 -4.20
C SER A 542 -3.11 2.94 -3.72
N ASP A 543 -1.97 3.25 -4.35
CA ASP A 543 -1.25 4.50 -4.12
C ASP A 543 -2.11 5.72 -4.42
N PHE A 544 -2.80 5.72 -5.58
CA PHE A 544 -3.67 6.83 -5.96
C PHE A 544 -4.92 6.90 -5.08
N ALA A 545 -5.54 5.78 -4.70
CA ALA A 545 -6.66 5.77 -3.78
C ALA A 545 -6.27 6.36 -2.41
N TRP A 546 -5.11 5.96 -1.90
CA TRP A 546 -4.57 6.51 -0.66
C TRP A 546 -4.26 8.00 -0.80
N LEU A 547 -3.50 8.39 -1.83
CA LEU A 547 -3.10 9.78 -2.05
C LEU A 547 -4.33 10.69 -2.23
N LEU A 548 -5.22 10.36 -3.16
CA LEU A 548 -6.37 11.18 -3.54
C LEU A 548 -7.46 11.16 -2.45
N PHE A 549 -7.86 9.98 -1.99
CA PHE A 549 -9.06 9.84 -1.16
C PHE A 549 -8.77 9.65 0.32
N GLY A 550 -7.53 9.30 0.68
CA GLY A 550 -7.17 8.92 2.05
C GLY A 550 -7.70 7.54 2.44
N SER A 551 -8.03 6.70 1.46
CA SER A 551 -8.61 5.37 1.66
C SER A 551 -7.61 4.26 1.31
N GLY A 552 -7.64 3.17 2.06
CA GLY A 552 -6.77 2.00 1.85
C GLY A 552 -5.33 2.23 2.31
N TYR A 553 -4.39 1.48 1.72
CA TYR A 553 -2.96 1.52 2.04
C TYR A 553 -2.16 1.72 0.76
N PRO A 554 -1.11 2.55 0.76
CA PRO A 554 -0.23 2.66 -0.38
C PRO A 554 0.76 1.49 -0.42
N TYR A 555 1.36 1.28 -1.59
CA TYR A 555 2.47 0.38 -1.78
C TYR A 555 3.73 0.89 -1.07
N THR A 556 4.52 -0.02 -0.49
CA THR A 556 5.78 0.31 0.19
C THR A 556 6.73 1.05 -0.77
N GLY A 557 7.17 2.24 -0.37
CA GLY A 557 8.05 3.08 -1.17
C GLY A 557 7.37 3.88 -2.29
N PHE A 558 6.06 3.68 -2.52
CA PHE A 558 5.26 4.24 -3.61
C PHE A 558 5.78 3.91 -5.02
N PHE A 559 4.88 3.87 -6.00
CA PHE A 559 5.27 3.79 -7.41
C PHE A 559 5.71 5.17 -7.92
N SER A 560 6.69 5.16 -8.83
CA SER A 560 7.24 6.38 -9.44
C SER A 560 6.18 7.26 -10.11
N TYR A 561 5.13 6.66 -10.70
CA TYR A 561 4.04 7.40 -11.32
C TYR A 561 3.29 8.29 -10.31
N THR A 562 2.95 7.75 -9.14
CA THR A 562 2.27 8.47 -8.06
C THR A 562 3.14 9.63 -7.57
N SER A 563 4.43 9.39 -7.39
CA SER A 563 5.38 10.41 -6.91
C SER A 563 5.59 11.55 -7.90
N LEU A 564 5.74 11.23 -9.19
CA LEU A 564 5.86 12.24 -10.24
C LEU A 564 4.58 13.08 -10.36
N ALA A 565 3.40 12.44 -10.27
CA ALA A 565 2.14 13.17 -10.27
C ALA A 565 2.03 14.08 -9.03
N ALA A 566 2.36 13.57 -7.84
CA ALA A 566 2.41 14.33 -6.60
C ALA A 566 3.32 15.56 -6.73
N MET A 567 4.53 15.41 -7.27
CA MET A 567 5.48 16.53 -7.42
C MET A 567 5.00 17.60 -8.42
N ALA A 568 4.33 17.19 -9.51
CA ALA A 568 3.82 18.11 -10.51
C ALA A 568 2.81 19.12 -9.92
N GLY A 569 2.07 18.71 -8.90
CA GLY A 569 0.95 19.49 -8.37
C GLY A 569 -0.38 18.81 -8.66
N LEU A 570 -0.42 17.48 -8.49
CA LEU A 570 -1.63 16.68 -8.58
C LEU A 570 -2.79 17.41 -7.90
N PHE A 571 -3.86 17.57 -8.67
CA PHE A 571 -5.07 18.27 -8.28
C PHE A 571 -5.72 17.55 -7.09
N GLU A 572 -5.99 18.28 -6.01
CA GLU A 572 -6.76 17.74 -4.89
C GLU A 572 -8.18 17.44 -5.38
N PRO A 573 -8.70 16.21 -5.18
CA PRO A 573 -10.01 15.85 -5.66
C PRO A 573 -11.08 16.76 -5.01
N PRO A 574 -12.06 17.26 -5.78
CA PRO A 574 -13.18 18.00 -5.22
C PRO A 574 -13.91 17.15 -4.16
N PRO A 575 -14.50 17.75 -3.11
CA PRO A 575 -15.15 17.01 -2.03
C PRO A 575 -16.25 16.04 -2.49
N VAL A 576 -16.91 16.32 -3.61
CA VAL A 576 -17.89 15.40 -4.23
C VAL A 576 -17.24 14.10 -4.69
N ILE A 577 -16.06 14.15 -5.32
CA ILE A 577 -15.34 12.96 -5.80
C ILE A 577 -14.75 12.18 -4.63
N GLN A 578 -14.20 12.87 -3.63
CA GLN A 578 -13.73 12.21 -2.42
C GLN A 578 -14.85 11.40 -1.74
N ALA A 579 -16.06 11.97 -1.66
CA ALA A 579 -17.22 11.29 -1.11
C ALA A 579 -17.65 10.05 -1.91
N MET A 580 -17.54 10.08 -3.24
CA MET A 580 -17.84 8.92 -4.10
C MET A 580 -16.95 7.70 -3.78
N ALA A 581 -15.69 7.95 -3.42
CA ALA A 581 -14.72 6.90 -3.09
C ALA A 581 -14.90 6.34 -1.68
N THR A 582 -15.32 7.17 -0.72
CA THR A 582 -15.33 6.83 0.71
C THR A 582 -16.70 6.52 1.29
N THR A 583 -17.80 6.93 0.64
CA THR A 583 -19.16 6.67 1.14
C THR A 583 -19.63 5.30 0.68
N ARG A 584 -19.59 4.31 1.58
CA ARG A 584 -19.91 2.89 1.28
C ARG A 584 -20.86 2.28 2.31
N ASP A 585 -21.98 2.95 2.56
CA ASP A 585 -22.96 2.50 3.56
C ASP A 585 -23.98 1.49 3.00
N SER A 586 -24.18 1.48 1.68
CA SER A 586 -25.16 0.63 1.00
C SER A 586 -24.64 0.11 -0.33
N CYS A 587 -25.22 -0.99 -0.81
CA CYS A 587 -24.86 -1.52 -2.12
C CYS A 587 -25.41 -0.68 -3.27
N TYR A 588 -24.70 -0.62 -4.39
CA TYR A 588 -25.16 0.02 -5.63
C TYR A 588 -24.58 -0.66 -6.88
N THR A 589 -25.28 -0.50 -8.00
CA THR A 589 -24.76 -0.86 -9.32
C THR A 589 -24.21 0.37 -10.01
N HIS A 590 -23.02 0.22 -10.57
CA HIS A 590 -22.35 1.19 -11.43
C HIS A 590 -22.04 0.52 -12.77
N ARG A 591 -22.41 1.16 -13.87
CA ARG A 591 -22.16 0.66 -15.23
C ARG A 591 -21.45 1.70 -16.06
N GLU A 592 -20.61 1.19 -16.95
CA GLU A 592 -19.79 2.01 -17.81
C GLU A 592 -19.77 1.44 -19.22
N THR A 593 -19.78 2.34 -20.20
CA THR A 593 -19.45 1.98 -21.58
C THR A 593 -18.04 2.48 -21.86
N LYS A 594 -17.11 1.57 -22.15
CA LYS A 594 -15.74 1.88 -22.55
C LYS A 594 -15.54 1.48 -24.01
N ARG A 595 -14.31 1.62 -24.50
CA ARG A 595 -13.93 1.14 -25.83
C ARG A 595 -12.68 0.29 -25.78
N THR A 596 -12.47 -0.40 -26.88
CA THR A 596 -11.22 -1.09 -27.14
C THR A 596 -10.28 -0.33 -28.08
N ARG A 597 -8.98 -0.58 -28.01
CA ARG A 597 -7.99 -0.01 -28.94
C ARG A 597 -8.24 -0.53 -30.36
N ASN A 598 -8.06 0.32 -31.36
CA ASN A 598 -8.04 -0.13 -32.75
C ASN A 598 -6.73 -0.88 -33.06
N ARG A 599 -6.80 -1.92 -33.90
CA ARG A 599 -5.63 -2.70 -34.32
C ARG A 599 -4.88 -1.96 -35.42
N TRP A 600 -3.62 -1.58 -35.22
CA TRP A 600 -2.86 -0.83 -36.24
C TRP A 600 -2.73 -1.62 -37.55
N ARG A 601 -2.37 -2.91 -37.48
CA ARG A 601 -2.17 -3.77 -38.67
C ARG A 601 -3.47 -4.34 -39.28
N PHE A 602 -4.61 -4.16 -38.60
CA PHE A 602 -5.94 -4.62 -39.02
C PHE A 602 -6.95 -3.48 -38.87
N TYR A 603 -6.65 -2.33 -39.50
CA TYR A 603 -7.38 -1.07 -39.32
C TYR A 603 -8.87 -1.15 -39.76
N ASP A 604 -9.21 -2.18 -40.53
CA ASP A 604 -10.56 -2.47 -41.04
C ASP A 604 -11.50 -2.97 -39.94
N GLU A 605 -10.96 -3.52 -38.84
CA GLU A 605 -11.71 -4.05 -37.71
C GLU A 605 -11.78 -2.99 -36.59
N LYS A 606 -12.87 -2.21 -36.55
CA LYS A 606 -13.15 -1.36 -35.39
C LYS A 606 -13.52 -2.22 -34.20
N ASN A 607 -12.79 -2.01 -33.12
CA ASN A 607 -12.91 -2.78 -31.91
C ASN A 607 -14.10 -2.20 -31.09
N GLY A 608 -15.01 -3.08 -30.68
CA GLY A 608 -16.36 -2.73 -30.20
C GLY A 608 -16.37 -2.02 -28.84
N ASP A 609 -17.55 -1.50 -28.48
CA ASP A 609 -17.79 -0.97 -27.14
C ASP A 609 -17.70 -2.09 -26.09
N VAL A 610 -17.25 -1.73 -24.89
CA VAL A 610 -17.14 -2.63 -23.74
C VAL A 610 -18.11 -2.17 -22.68
N TYR A 611 -18.88 -3.12 -22.14
CA TYR A 611 -19.94 -2.87 -21.19
C TYR A 611 -19.55 -3.46 -19.85
N LYS A 612 -19.16 -2.58 -18.92
CA LYS A 612 -18.72 -2.96 -17.59
C LYS A 612 -19.84 -2.77 -16.57
N THR A 613 -19.99 -3.72 -15.67
CA THR A 613 -20.88 -3.63 -14.52
C THR A 613 -20.09 -3.89 -13.25
N THR A 614 -20.24 -3.02 -12.27
CA THR A 614 -19.71 -3.21 -10.92
C THR A 614 -20.85 -3.07 -9.93
N TYR A 615 -21.15 -4.15 -9.22
CA TYR A 615 -22.03 -4.13 -8.06
C TYR A 615 -21.19 -4.03 -6.81
N MET A 616 -21.27 -2.88 -6.17
CA MET A 616 -20.42 -2.50 -5.07
C MET A 616 -21.22 -2.56 -3.78
N CYS A 617 -20.70 -3.24 -2.76
CA CYS A 617 -21.25 -3.33 -1.42
C CYS A 617 -20.19 -2.93 -0.38
N PRO A 618 -20.58 -2.67 0.88
CA PRO A 618 -19.62 -2.38 1.95
C PRO A 618 -18.57 -3.49 2.18
N ASP A 619 -18.97 -4.76 2.03
CA ASP A 619 -18.10 -5.91 2.37
C ASP A 619 -17.46 -6.56 1.13
N TYR A 620 -18.00 -6.30 -0.07
CA TYR A 620 -17.55 -6.93 -1.30
C TYR A 620 -17.94 -6.14 -2.54
N ALA A 621 -17.33 -6.46 -3.67
CA ALA A 621 -17.69 -6.00 -4.99
C ALA A 621 -17.75 -7.20 -5.95
N VAL A 622 -18.74 -7.20 -6.85
CA VAL A 622 -18.83 -8.15 -7.97
C VAL A 622 -18.79 -7.34 -9.25
N SER A 623 -17.90 -7.68 -10.17
CA SER A 623 -17.74 -6.92 -11.39
C SER A 623 -17.47 -7.81 -12.59
N SER A 624 -17.94 -7.38 -13.76
CA SER A 624 -17.69 -8.01 -15.04
C SER A 624 -17.63 -7.00 -16.18
N ASP A 625 -16.98 -7.39 -17.27
CA ASP A 625 -17.08 -6.75 -18.56
C ASP A 625 -17.60 -7.72 -19.64
N GLN A 626 -18.18 -7.16 -20.71
CA GLN A 626 -18.56 -7.88 -21.91
C GLN A 626 -18.51 -6.94 -23.11
N GLY A 627 -18.13 -7.43 -24.29
CA GLY A 627 -18.24 -6.68 -25.53
C GLY A 627 -16.94 -6.76 -26.32
N GLY A 628 -16.40 -5.61 -26.71
CA GLY A 628 -15.10 -5.53 -27.37
C GLY A 628 -14.02 -6.20 -26.51
N LEU A 629 -13.30 -7.16 -27.09
CA LEU A 629 -12.15 -7.76 -26.42
C LEU A 629 -10.94 -6.89 -26.66
N LEU A 630 -10.48 -6.31 -25.56
CA LEU A 630 -9.40 -5.36 -25.63
C LEU A 630 -8.11 -6.11 -25.97
N GLN A 631 -7.83 -7.18 -25.22
CA GLN A 631 -6.47 -7.60 -24.90
C GLN A 631 -6.45 -9.00 -24.22
N PRO A 632 -6.34 -10.13 -24.94
CA PRO A 632 -6.46 -11.46 -24.33
C PRO A 632 -5.29 -11.89 -23.44
N VAL A 633 -4.42 -10.98 -23.05
CA VAL A 633 -3.21 -11.32 -22.29
C VAL A 633 -3.16 -10.64 -20.92
N GLN A 634 -3.74 -9.44 -20.79
CA GLN A 634 -3.79 -8.69 -19.54
C GLN A 634 -5.19 -8.20 -19.16
N GLN A 635 -6.21 -8.53 -19.96
CA GLN A 635 -7.60 -8.28 -19.59
C GLN A 635 -8.02 -9.24 -18.48
N HIS A 636 -8.87 -8.76 -17.60
CA HIS A 636 -9.49 -9.50 -16.52
C HIS A 636 -10.99 -9.22 -16.57
N SER A 637 -11.77 -10.20 -17.03
CA SER A 637 -13.13 -9.96 -17.46
C SER A 637 -14.16 -9.96 -16.32
N TRP A 638 -13.86 -10.60 -15.18
CA TRP A 638 -14.73 -10.55 -14.00
C TRP A 638 -14.06 -11.06 -12.72
N ASP A 639 -14.54 -10.59 -11.57
CA ASP A 639 -14.23 -11.14 -10.25
C ASP A 639 -15.29 -10.85 -9.19
N VAL A 640 -15.12 -11.51 -8.04
CA VAL A 640 -15.48 -10.94 -6.75
C VAL A 640 -14.22 -10.44 -6.04
N THR A 641 -14.31 -9.27 -5.43
CA THR A 641 -13.30 -8.68 -4.55
C THR A 641 -13.94 -8.43 -3.18
N TRP A 642 -13.30 -8.78 -2.07
CA TRP A 642 -13.82 -8.52 -0.73
C TRP A 642 -12.99 -7.54 0.08
N ALA A 643 -13.66 -6.86 1.00
CA ALA A 643 -13.05 -5.90 1.90
C ALA A 643 -12.20 -6.61 2.98
N LEU A 644 -11.03 -6.05 3.27
CA LEU A 644 -10.17 -6.46 4.37
C LEU A 644 -9.76 -5.22 5.18
N PRO A 645 -9.62 -5.33 6.52
CA PRO A 645 -9.07 -4.25 7.34
C PRO A 645 -7.64 -3.86 6.94
N ASP A 646 -6.82 -4.86 6.58
CA ASP A 646 -5.51 -4.70 5.97
C ASP A 646 -5.37 -5.71 4.80
N PRO A 647 -5.38 -5.23 3.55
CA PRO A 647 -5.26 -6.10 2.37
C PRO A 647 -3.79 -6.41 2.01
N ARG A 648 -2.80 -5.85 2.72
CA ARG A 648 -1.38 -5.99 2.33
C ARG A 648 -0.90 -7.44 2.45
N GLY A 649 -0.32 -7.94 1.37
CA GLY A 649 0.14 -9.33 1.23
C GLY A 649 -0.99 -10.38 1.17
N ARG A 650 -2.26 -9.95 1.06
CA ARG A 650 -3.43 -10.82 1.02
C ARG A 650 -3.99 -10.92 -0.39
N GLU A 651 -4.47 -12.11 -0.75
CA GLU A 651 -5.19 -12.39 -1.99
C GLU A 651 -6.70 -12.29 -1.73
N ASN A 652 -7.34 -11.16 -2.07
CA ASN A 652 -8.71 -10.85 -1.66
C ASN A 652 -9.72 -10.89 -2.81
N THR A 653 -9.61 -11.93 -3.64
CA THR A 653 -10.45 -12.12 -4.83
C THR A 653 -10.72 -13.59 -5.16
N LEU A 654 -11.76 -13.83 -5.96
CA LEU A 654 -12.09 -15.13 -6.55
C LEU A 654 -12.70 -14.91 -7.94
N PHE A 655 -12.32 -15.73 -8.91
CA PHE A 655 -12.82 -15.65 -10.29
C PHE A 655 -12.52 -16.93 -11.08
N ALA A 656 -13.04 -17.06 -12.30
CA ALA A 656 -12.64 -18.09 -13.24
C ALA A 656 -12.68 -17.61 -14.69
N MET A 657 -11.62 -17.88 -15.47
CA MET A 657 -11.47 -17.38 -16.84
C MET A 657 -10.81 -18.42 -17.75
N HIS A 658 -10.96 -18.24 -19.06
CA HIS A 658 -10.19 -18.98 -20.06
C HIS A 658 -8.79 -18.35 -20.20
N PRO A 659 -7.68 -19.07 -19.96
CA PRO A 659 -6.31 -18.56 -20.13
C PRO A 659 -5.89 -18.30 -21.59
N PHE A 660 -6.72 -17.63 -22.38
CA PHE A 660 -6.56 -17.49 -23.83
C PHE A 660 -5.27 -16.74 -24.23
N SER A 661 -4.57 -17.19 -25.26
CA SER A 661 -3.47 -16.46 -25.90
C SER A 661 -3.49 -16.70 -27.41
N GLY A 662 -3.09 -15.69 -28.19
CA GLY A 662 -3.10 -15.78 -29.65
C GLY A 662 -2.20 -14.72 -30.30
N VAL A 663 -1.52 -15.11 -31.40
CA VAL A 663 -0.60 -14.22 -32.13
C VAL A 663 -1.34 -13.03 -32.74
N ARG A 664 -2.52 -13.27 -33.30
CA ARG A 664 -3.36 -12.22 -33.93
C ARG A 664 -3.70 -11.13 -32.93
N GLU A 665 -3.95 -11.50 -31.69
CA GLU A 665 -4.33 -10.57 -30.64
C GLU A 665 -3.11 -9.94 -29.96
N LEU A 666 -1.97 -10.63 -29.89
CA LEU A 666 -0.70 -10.02 -29.47
C LEU A 666 -0.31 -8.84 -30.38
N GLN A 667 -0.67 -8.88 -31.66
CA GLN A 667 -0.48 -7.77 -32.59
C GLN A 667 -1.36 -6.55 -32.32
N THR A 668 -2.27 -6.61 -31.33
CA THR A 668 -2.95 -5.41 -30.80
C THR A 668 -2.06 -4.57 -29.88
N TYR A 669 -0.95 -5.13 -29.36
CA TYR A 669 -0.01 -4.44 -28.48
C TYR A 669 1.31 -4.11 -29.14
N PHE A 670 1.76 -4.98 -30.04
CA PHE A 670 3.15 -5.00 -30.48
C PHE A 670 3.24 -4.95 -31.99
N THR A 671 4.18 -4.14 -32.45
CA THR A 671 4.46 -3.92 -33.86
C THR A 671 5.46 -4.92 -34.46
N PHE A 672 5.75 -6.06 -33.81
CA PHE A 672 6.65 -7.10 -34.35
C PHE A 672 6.01 -7.94 -35.47
N MET A 673 6.85 -8.65 -36.23
CA MET A 673 6.39 -9.63 -37.22
C MET A 673 5.80 -10.88 -36.53
N PRO A 674 4.69 -11.46 -37.05
CA PRO A 674 4.00 -12.59 -36.44
C PRO A 674 4.90 -13.80 -36.18
N ASP A 675 5.87 -14.06 -37.07
CA ASP A 675 6.77 -15.23 -37.02
C ASP A 675 7.63 -15.28 -35.74
N PHE A 676 7.82 -14.16 -35.06
CA PHE A 676 8.62 -14.06 -33.83
C PHE A 676 7.79 -13.61 -32.62
N GLY A 677 6.48 -13.43 -32.78
CA GLY A 677 5.67 -12.67 -31.86
C GLY A 677 5.52 -13.29 -30.48
N THR A 678 5.11 -14.56 -30.43
CA THR A 678 4.97 -15.29 -29.16
C THR A 678 6.32 -15.44 -28.46
N ASP A 679 7.37 -15.81 -29.19
CA ASP A 679 8.71 -15.99 -28.64
C ASP A 679 9.29 -14.70 -28.06
N MET A 680 9.11 -13.56 -28.74
CA MET A 680 9.56 -12.26 -28.24
C MET A 680 8.78 -11.82 -26.99
N VAL A 681 7.47 -12.04 -26.97
CA VAL A 681 6.61 -11.67 -25.84
C VAL A 681 6.90 -12.54 -24.62
N VAL A 682 6.97 -13.86 -24.79
CA VAL A 682 7.25 -14.81 -23.70
C VAL A 682 8.64 -14.61 -23.10
N ARG A 683 9.63 -14.17 -23.89
CA ARG A 683 10.95 -13.76 -23.38
C ARG A 683 10.86 -12.59 -22.41
N SER A 684 9.95 -11.65 -22.64
CA SER A 684 9.76 -10.46 -21.80
C SER A 684 8.81 -10.71 -20.62
N LYS A 685 7.75 -11.50 -20.82
CA LYS A 685 6.74 -11.83 -19.82
C LYS A 685 6.23 -13.25 -20.04
N ARG A 686 6.76 -14.21 -19.28
CA ARG A 686 6.50 -15.65 -19.45
C ARG A 686 5.03 -16.03 -19.25
N THR A 687 4.32 -15.33 -18.37
CA THR A 687 2.92 -15.62 -18.02
C THR A 687 1.92 -15.32 -19.15
N TYR A 688 2.33 -14.57 -20.17
CA TYR A 688 1.46 -14.16 -21.27
C TYR A 688 0.97 -15.33 -22.12
N ASP A 689 1.81 -16.36 -22.31
CA ASP A 689 1.48 -17.61 -23.00
C ASP A 689 1.65 -18.79 -22.05
N SER A 690 0.83 -18.83 -21.00
CA SER A 690 0.83 -19.92 -20.02
C SER A 690 -0.56 -20.55 -19.95
N PRO A 691 -0.68 -21.90 -19.95
CA PRO A 691 -1.95 -22.57 -19.69
C PRO A 691 -2.45 -22.32 -18.26
N ASP A 692 -1.57 -21.86 -17.38
CA ASP A 692 -1.81 -21.73 -15.94
C ASP A 692 -2.21 -20.31 -15.52
N LYS A 693 -2.20 -19.36 -16.47
CA LYS A 693 -2.43 -17.95 -16.16
C LYS A 693 -3.88 -17.67 -15.73
N PHE A 694 -4.01 -16.55 -15.03
CA PHE A 694 -5.26 -16.01 -14.49
C PHE A 694 -5.71 -14.73 -15.21
N LEU A 695 -5.11 -14.43 -16.35
CA LEU A 695 -5.37 -13.25 -17.16
C LEU A 695 -5.63 -13.64 -18.61
N GLY A 696 -6.49 -12.85 -19.25
CA GLY A 696 -6.83 -12.96 -20.65
C GLY A 696 -8.33 -13.10 -20.87
N GLY A 697 -8.93 -12.05 -21.44
CA GLY A 697 -10.29 -12.15 -21.98
C GLY A 697 -10.30 -12.97 -23.27
N SER A 698 -11.35 -13.75 -23.49
CA SER A 698 -11.45 -14.65 -24.64
C SER A 698 -12.70 -14.38 -25.48
N PHE A 699 -12.60 -14.46 -26.82
CA PHE A 699 -13.78 -14.42 -27.71
C PHE A 699 -14.74 -15.59 -27.50
N HIS A 700 -14.32 -16.58 -26.71
CA HIS A 700 -15.11 -17.74 -26.37
C HIS A 700 -15.95 -17.52 -25.11
N GLU A 701 -15.77 -16.41 -24.38
CA GLU A 701 -16.48 -16.10 -23.15
C GLU A 701 -17.73 -15.23 -23.38
N GLN A 702 -18.80 -15.55 -22.68
CA GLN A 702 -20.01 -14.74 -22.61
C GLN A 702 -20.43 -14.60 -21.16
N ILE A 703 -20.35 -13.38 -20.64
CA ILE A 703 -20.62 -13.03 -19.25
C ILE A 703 -21.92 -12.23 -19.17
N ALA A 704 -22.76 -12.60 -18.20
CA ALA A 704 -23.93 -11.86 -17.80
C ALA A 704 -23.86 -11.61 -16.29
N GLN A 705 -24.19 -10.39 -15.88
CA GLN A 705 -24.22 -10.00 -14.48
C GLN A 705 -25.54 -9.30 -14.18
N ASP A 706 -26.15 -9.69 -13.06
CA ASP A 706 -27.14 -8.87 -12.36
C ASP A 706 -26.71 -8.76 -10.90
N ARG A 707 -26.41 -7.53 -10.47
CA ARG A 707 -25.95 -7.23 -9.11
C ARG A 707 -24.82 -8.17 -8.65
N ASP A 708 -25.10 -9.01 -7.65
CA ASP A 708 -24.17 -9.92 -6.97
C ASP A 708 -24.07 -11.31 -7.63
N THR A 709 -24.66 -11.46 -8.82
CA THR A 709 -24.71 -12.72 -9.56
C THR A 709 -24.02 -12.59 -10.91
N ILE A 710 -23.13 -13.54 -11.23
CA ILE A 710 -22.49 -13.70 -12.54
C ILE A 710 -22.80 -15.08 -13.11
N ILE A 711 -23.08 -15.12 -14.41
CA ILE A 711 -23.02 -16.33 -15.23
C ILE A 711 -21.98 -16.09 -16.31
N ALA A 712 -20.92 -16.91 -16.33
CA ALA A 712 -19.90 -16.89 -17.37
C ALA A 712 -19.94 -18.22 -18.14
N LEU A 713 -20.26 -18.16 -19.43
CA LEU A 713 -20.33 -19.33 -20.32
C LEU A 713 -19.16 -19.30 -21.30
N TYR A 714 -18.67 -20.48 -21.65
CA TYR A 714 -17.56 -20.64 -22.59
C TYR A 714 -17.92 -21.63 -23.69
N ASP A 715 -17.60 -21.29 -24.94
CA ASP A 715 -17.64 -22.21 -26.09
C ASP A 715 -16.28 -22.17 -26.79
N ILE A 716 -15.37 -23.03 -26.33
CA ILE A 716 -13.96 -23.07 -26.75
C ILE A 716 -13.83 -24.04 -27.93
N PRO A 717 -13.40 -23.59 -29.12
CA PRO A 717 -13.18 -24.48 -30.26
C PRO A 717 -12.05 -25.48 -29.98
N LYS A 718 -12.22 -26.70 -30.47
CA LYS A 718 -11.14 -27.69 -30.48
C LYS A 718 -9.95 -27.18 -31.33
N GLY A 719 -8.74 -27.37 -30.86
CA GLY A 719 -7.50 -26.85 -31.40
C GLY A 719 -7.15 -25.45 -30.90
N THR A 720 -7.96 -24.85 -30.03
CA THR A 720 -7.59 -23.59 -29.34
C THR A 720 -6.33 -23.84 -28.51
N ARG A 721 -5.44 -22.83 -28.44
CA ARG A 721 -4.11 -22.94 -27.82
C ARG A 721 -4.16 -23.57 -26.42
N PHE A 722 -5.16 -23.21 -25.63
CA PHE A 722 -5.48 -23.80 -24.34
C PHE A 722 -6.96 -24.18 -24.34
N GLU A 723 -7.28 -25.43 -23.99
CA GLU A 723 -8.62 -26.02 -24.14
C GLU A 723 -9.31 -26.21 -22.78
N HIS A 724 -9.18 -25.22 -21.90
CA HIS A 724 -9.69 -25.30 -20.53
C HIS A 724 -10.00 -23.92 -19.96
N ILE A 725 -10.67 -23.90 -18.81
CA ILE A 725 -10.79 -22.70 -17.96
C ILE A 725 -10.07 -22.92 -16.64
N ASN A 726 -9.57 -21.82 -16.07
CA ASN A 726 -8.92 -21.76 -14.76
C ASN A 726 -9.78 -20.94 -13.79
N GLY A 727 -10.07 -21.48 -12.60
CA GLY A 727 -10.62 -20.75 -11.46
C GLY A 727 -9.55 -20.46 -10.42
N PHE A 728 -9.45 -19.22 -9.97
CA PHE A 728 -8.55 -18.81 -8.89
C PHE A 728 -9.28 -18.85 -7.54
N PHE A 729 -8.76 -19.66 -6.61
CA PHE A 729 -9.21 -19.72 -5.22
C PHE A 729 -8.06 -19.32 -4.32
N SER A 730 -8.21 -18.14 -3.72
CA SER A 730 -7.22 -17.51 -2.84
C SER A 730 -6.78 -18.42 -1.69
N LYS A 731 -5.50 -18.31 -1.32
CA LYS A 731 -4.96 -18.92 -0.09
C LYS A 731 -5.51 -18.31 1.20
N ASP A 732 -6.09 -17.11 1.10
CA ASP A 732 -6.59 -16.29 2.19
C ASP A 732 -8.11 -16.40 2.39
N LEU A 733 -8.75 -17.39 1.77
CA LEU A 733 -10.13 -17.74 2.07
C LEU A 733 -10.24 -18.25 3.51
N ASP A 734 -11.21 -17.72 4.26
CA ASP A 734 -11.50 -18.16 5.63
C ASP A 734 -12.10 -19.58 5.63
N ARG A 735 -12.87 -19.92 4.58
CA ARG A 735 -13.50 -21.24 4.39
C ARG A 735 -13.60 -21.57 2.91
N LEU A 736 -13.55 -22.86 2.60
CA LEU A 736 -13.84 -23.43 1.29
C LEU A 736 -14.45 -24.82 1.47
N ASP A 737 -15.73 -24.96 1.17
CA ASP A 737 -16.50 -26.21 1.24
C ASP A 737 -16.89 -26.69 -0.16
N GLU A 738 -16.52 -27.92 -0.50
CA GLU A 738 -17.06 -28.61 -1.68
C GLU A 738 -18.35 -29.33 -1.29
N ASP A 739 -19.50 -28.82 -1.71
CA ASP A 739 -20.79 -29.35 -1.29
C ASP A 739 -21.30 -30.48 -2.21
N ALA A 740 -22.05 -31.42 -1.64
CA ALA A 740 -22.65 -32.52 -2.39
C ALA A 740 -23.67 -32.05 -3.45
N SER A 741 -24.23 -30.84 -3.32
CA SER A 741 -25.04 -30.23 -4.37
C SER A 741 -24.23 -29.79 -5.61
N GLY A 742 -22.90 -29.87 -5.51
CA GLY A 742 -21.93 -29.39 -6.50
C GLY A 742 -21.67 -27.88 -6.47
N TRP A 743 -22.19 -27.18 -5.46
CA TRP A 743 -21.81 -25.80 -5.17
C TRP A 743 -20.49 -25.80 -4.40
N LEU A 744 -19.62 -24.85 -4.74
CA LEU A 744 -18.42 -24.51 -3.99
C LEU A 744 -18.74 -23.30 -3.14
N PHE A 745 -18.75 -23.48 -1.82
CA PHE A 745 -19.01 -22.37 -0.90
C PHE A 745 -17.69 -21.87 -0.32
N ALA A 746 -17.46 -20.57 -0.42
CA ALA A 746 -16.25 -19.94 0.10
C ALA A 746 -16.59 -18.68 0.89
N SER A 747 -15.74 -18.33 1.86
CA SER A 747 -15.86 -17.04 2.55
C SER A 747 -14.51 -16.32 2.55
N GLY A 748 -14.55 -15.02 2.32
CA GLY A 748 -13.41 -14.12 2.46
C GLY A 748 -13.84 -12.82 3.10
N GLY A 749 -13.37 -12.55 4.32
CA GLY A 749 -13.82 -11.42 5.11
C GLY A 749 -15.35 -11.46 5.31
N GLY A 750 -16.03 -10.36 5.01
CA GLY A 750 -17.50 -10.28 5.09
C GLY A 750 -18.24 -10.87 3.88
N ALA A 751 -17.54 -11.37 2.85
CA ALA A 751 -18.14 -11.89 1.63
C ALA A 751 -18.38 -13.41 1.73
N TRP A 752 -19.62 -13.83 1.52
CA TRP A 752 -20.00 -15.24 1.38
C TRP A 752 -20.31 -15.53 -0.08
N ILE A 753 -19.57 -16.48 -0.64
CA ILE A 753 -19.49 -16.74 -2.07
C ILE A 753 -19.97 -18.18 -2.33
N ALA A 754 -20.83 -18.35 -3.31
CA ALA A 754 -21.19 -19.65 -3.85
C ALA A 754 -20.87 -19.68 -5.35
N LEU A 755 -19.98 -20.60 -5.76
CA LEU A 755 -19.60 -20.82 -7.14
C LEU A 755 -20.07 -22.20 -7.60
N ARG A 756 -20.76 -22.28 -8.75
CA ARG A 756 -21.20 -23.52 -9.37
C ARG A 756 -20.41 -23.76 -10.66
N PRO A 757 -19.44 -24.68 -10.67
CA PRO A 757 -18.89 -25.20 -11.92
C PRO A 757 -19.98 -26.00 -12.65
N LEU A 758 -20.13 -25.77 -13.96
CA LEU A 758 -21.14 -26.46 -14.78
C LEU A 758 -20.58 -27.73 -15.45
N GLN A 759 -19.28 -27.96 -15.34
CA GLN A 759 -18.56 -29.13 -15.83
C GLN A 759 -17.64 -29.69 -14.73
N PRO A 760 -17.21 -30.96 -14.84
CA PRO A 760 -16.19 -31.52 -13.96
C PRO A 760 -14.89 -30.72 -14.00
N TYR A 761 -14.15 -30.75 -12.89
CA TYR A 761 -12.91 -30.01 -12.71
C TYR A 761 -11.91 -30.81 -11.86
N THR A 762 -10.66 -30.33 -11.84
CA THR A 762 -9.61 -30.83 -10.96
C THR A 762 -8.96 -29.67 -10.20
N TRP A 763 -8.50 -29.94 -8.98
CA TRP A 763 -7.71 -28.99 -8.20
C TRP A 763 -6.23 -29.12 -8.55
N LYS A 764 -5.58 -27.97 -8.80
CA LYS A 764 -4.13 -27.84 -8.93
C LYS A 764 -3.63 -26.89 -7.84
N ALA A 765 -2.45 -27.15 -7.30
CA ALA A 765 -1.79 -26.22 -6.38
C ALA A 765 -1.26 -25.01 -7.15
N ILE A 766 -1.14 -23.88 -6.45
CA ILE A 766 -0.46 -22.67 -6.93
C ILE A 766 0.80 -22.51 -6.08
N ASP A 767 1.96 -22.23 -6.71
CA ASP A 767 3.27 -22.22 -6.05
C ASP A 767 3.37 -21.26 -4.85
N GLU A 768 2.60 -20.16 -4.87
CA GLU A 768 2.56 -19.14 -3.81
C GLU A 768 1.45 -19.37 -2.75
N GLY A 769 0.74 -20.51 -2.85
CA GLY A 769 -0.41 -20.88 -2.03
C GLY A 769 -1.75 -20.72 -2.76
N GLY A 770 -2.78 -21.36 -2.23
CA GLY A 770 -4.13 -21.34 -2.81
C GLY A 770 -4.39 -22.53 -3.73
N LYS A 771 -5.51 -22.48 -4.46
CA LYS A 771 -5.93 -23.56 -5.35
C LYS A 771 -6.37 -23.00 -6.70
N ARG A 772 -6.04 -23.74 -7.76
CA ARG A 772 -6.56 -23.51 -9.10
C ARG A 772 -7.55 -24.61 -9.44
N LEU A 773 -8.77 -24.22 -9.80
CA LEU A 773 -9.74 -25.09 -10.43
C LEU A 773 -9.43 -25.17 -11.92
N GLU A 774 -9.24 -26.35 -12.48
CA GLU A 774 -9.01 -26.55 -13.91
C GLU A 774 -10.13 -27.42 -14.50
N SER A 775 -10.82 -26.93 -15.53
CA SER A 775 -11.87 -27.68 -16.23
C SER A 775 -11.56 -27.73 -17.73
N ALA A 776 -11.25 -28.94 -18.23
CA ALA A 776 -10.80 -29.21 -19.61
C ALA A 776 -11.95 -29.45 -20.61
N PHE A 777 -13.14 -28.92 -20.32
CA PHE A 777 -14.31 -29.05 -21.19
C PHE A 777 -14.45 -27.83 -22.09
N LEU A 778 -14.76 -28.07 -23.36
CA LEU A 778 -14.87 -27.05 -24.40
C LEU A 778 -16.12 -26.18 -24.26
N GLN A 779 -17.29 -26.80 -24.13
CA GLN A 779 -18.51 -26.13 -23.67
C GLN A 779 -18.52 -26.14 -22.14
N ASN A 780 -18.39 -24.97 -21.55
CA ASN A 780 -18.13 -24.81 -20.12
C ASN A 780 -18.90 -23.63 -19.54
N GLY A 781 -18.85 -23.49 -18.22
CA GLY A 781 -19.34 -22.30 -17.56
C GLY A 781 -19.29 -22.37 -16.04
N VAL A 782 -19.45 -21.22 -15.43
CA VAL A 782 -19.59 -21.06 -13.98
C VAL A 782 -20.74 -20.11 -13.67
N ILE A 783 -21.41 -20.36 -12.54
CA ILE A 783 -22.33 -19.41 -11.91
C ILE A 783 -21.71 -18.97 -10.60
N MET A 784 -21.76 -17.69 -10.30
CA MET A 784 -21.22 -17.13 -9.07
C MET A 784 -22.29 -16.25 -8.43
N GLN A 785 -22.54 -16.47 -7.15
CA GLN A 785 -23.49 -15.73 -6.33
C GLN A 785 -22.78 -15.29 -5.05
N VAL A 786 -22.80 -14.00 -4.75
CA VAL A 786 -22.24 -13.45 -3.50
C VAL A 786 -23.34 -12.86 -2.64
N ALA A 787 -23.13 -12.84 -1.33
CA ALA A 787 -23.86 -12.01 -0.40
C ALA A 787 -22.97 -11.61 0.78
N SER A 788 -23.39 -10.61 1.54
CA SER A 788 -22.72 -10.27 2.78
C SER A 788 -23.08 -11.26 3.88
N ALA A 789 -22.11 -11.64 4.69
CA ALA A 789 -22.30 -12.47 5.88
C ALA A 789 -23.39 -11.92 6.81
N ARG A 790 -23.55 -10.59 6.88
CA ARG A 790 -24.54 -9.93 7.74
C ARG A 790 -25.99 -10.14 7.31
N GLU A 791 -26.21 -10.64 6.09
CA GLU A 791 -27.55 -10.89 5.56
C GLU A 791 -28.14 -12.22 6.05
N PHE A 792 -27.35 -13.05 6.71
CA PHE A 792 -27.73 -14.39 7.15
C PHE A 792 -27.40 -14.58 8.63
N GLY A 793 -28.21 -15.35 9.35
CA GLY A 793 -27.93 -15.71 10.73
C GLY A 793 -26.80 -16.73 10.88
N SER A 794 -26.51 -17.51 9.84
CA SER A 794 -25.42 -18.50 9.86
C SER A 794 -24.94 -18.93 8.46
N TRP A 795 -23.73 -19.50 8.41
CA TRP A 795 -23.13 -20.08 7.20
C TRP A 795 -24.02 -21.17 6.58
N GLU A 796 -24.62 -22.02 7.41
CA GLU A 796 -25.51 -23.08 6.93
C GLU A 796 -26.85 -22.55 6.41
N GLU A 797 -27.34 -21.42 6.95
CA GLU A 797 -28.51 -20.74 6.39
C GLU A 797 -28.23 -20.26 4.96
N PHE A 798 -27.08 -19.61 4.73
CA PHE A 798 -26.66 -19.21 3.40
C PHE A 798 -26.56 -20.39 2.43
N LYS A 799 -25.86 -21.46 2.82
CA LYS A 799 -25.76 -22.69 2.01
C LYS A 799 -27.12 -23.26 1.69
N THR A 800 -28.01 -23.34 2.68
CA THR A 800 -29.38 -23.83 2.50
C THR A 800 -30.18 -22.99 1.52
N LYS A 801 -30.08 -21.66 1.63
CA LYS A 801 -30.76 -20.73 0.72
C LYS A 801 -30.25 -20.87 -0.71
N VAL A 802 -28.93 -20.95 -0.91
CA VAL A 802 -28.32 -21.13 -2.24
C VAL A 802 -28.69 -22.48 -2.85
N ARG A 803 -28.65 -23.57 -2.07
CA ARG A 803 -29.07 -24.91 -2.55
C ARG A 803 -30.52 -24.94 -3.03
N GLY A 804 -31.39 -24.11 -2.44
CA GLY A 804 -32.80 -23.99 -2.79
C GLY A 804 -33.10 -23.10 -4.00
N LEU A 805 -32.10 -22.47 -4.63
CA LEU A 805 -32.31 -21.61 -5.79
C LEU A 805 -32.69 -22.42 -7.04
N GLU A 806 -33.61 -21.88 -7.85
CA GLU A 806 -33.99 -22.45 -9.13
C GLU A 806 -32.79 -22.42 -10.08
N LEU A 807 -32.27 -23.61 -10.43
CA LEU A 807 -31.14 -23.77 -11.34
C LEU A 807 -31.42 -24.89 -12.35
N SER A 808 -31.31 -24.57 -13.64
CA SER A 808 -31.22 -25.56 -14.72
C SER A 808 -30.18 -25.13 -15.74
N PHE A 809 -29.43 -26.09 -16.29
CA PHE A 809 -28.40 -25.82 -17.28
C PHE A 809 -28.19 -27.01 -18.21
N GLY A 810 -27.58 -26.78 -19.37
CA GLY A 810 -27.17 -27.81 -20.31
C GLY A 810 -26.01 -27.33 -21.17
N MET A 811 -25.09 -28.22 -21.51
CA MET A 811 -23.83 -27.87 -22.19
C MET A 811 -23.84 -28.17 -23.69
N ALA A 812 -24.87 -28.83 -24.21
CA ALA A 812 -24.99 -29.23 -25.61
C ALA A 812 -26.32 -28.76 -26.22
N PRO A 813 -26.34 -28.31 -27.51
CA PRO A 813 -25.18 -28.11 -28.39
C PRO A 813 -24.31 -26.90 -28.00
N HIS A 814 -24.87 -25.96 -27.25
CA HIS A 814 -24.18 -24.82 -26.65
C HIS A 814 -24.49 -24.75 -25.15
N ALA A 815 -23.63 -24.07 -24.40
CA ALA A 815 -23.87 -23.83 -22.97
C ALA A 815 -25.10 -22.93 -22.77
N ARG A 816 -26.02 -23.37 -21.92
CA ARG A 816 -27.20 -22.62 -21.50
C ARG A 816 -27.46 -22.77 -20.01
N VAL A 817 -27.91 -21.70 -19.38
CA VAL A 817 -28.20 -21.59 -17.95
C VAL A 817 -29.48 -20.79 -17.75
N ARG A 818 -30.34 -21.28 -16.86
CA ARG A 818 -31.45 -20.54 -16.27
C ARG A 818 -31.29 -20.62 -14.75
N PHE A 819 -31.10 -19.48 -14.11
CA PHE A 819 -30.76 -19.37 -12.69
C PHE A 819 -31.53 -18.23 -12.02
N ARG A 820 -32.17 -18.50 -10.88
CA ARG A 820 -32.79 -17.48 -10.04
C ARG A 820 -31.83 -17.08 -8.92
N SER A 821 -31.44 -15.81 -8.87
CA SER A 821 -30.49 -15.29 -7.88
C SER A 821 -31.10 -15.16 -6.48
N LEU A 822 -30.25 -14.92 -5.48
CA LEU A 822 -30.67 -14.56 -4.12
C LEU A 822 -31.50 -13.27 -4.09
N ARG A 823 -31.38 -12.41 -5.10
CA ARG A 823 -32.18 -11.18 -5.25
C ARG A 823 -33.50 -11.40 -5.97
N GLY A 824 -33.81 -12.64 -6.35
CA GLY A 824 -35.06 -13.04 -7.00
C GLY A 824 -35.07 -12.90 -8.51
N ALA A 825 -34.05 -12.23 -9.10
CA ALA A 825 -33.93 -12.04 -10.53
C ALA A 825 -33.67 -13.38 -11.24
N LEU A 826 -34.39 -13.62 -12.33
CA LEU A 826 -34.20 -14.78 -13.19
C LEU A 826 -33.25 -14.42 -14.33
N LEU A 827 -32.04 -15.00 -14.31
CA LEU A 827 -31.07 -14.86 -15.39
C LEU A 827 -31.19 -16.06 -16.35
N GLU A 828 -31.31 -15.77 -17.63
CA GLU A 828 -31.34 -16.76 -18.71
C GLU A 828 -30.23 -16.44 -19.71
N CYS A 829 -29.27 -17.34 -19.82
CA CYS A 829 -28.09 -17.18 -20.67
C CYS A 829 -27.97 -18.40 -21.58
N GLU A 830 -27.83 -18.17 -22.88
CA GLU A 830 -27.45 -19.18 -23.86
C GLU A 830 -26.31 -18.60 -24.68
N TRP A 831 -25.24 -19.37 -24.83
CA TRP A 831 -24.08 -18.92 -25.58
C TRP A 831 -24.50 -18.57 -27.02
N GLY A 832 -24.04 -17.41 -27.50
CA GLY A 832 -24.38 -16.89 -28.83
C GLY A 832 -25.69 -16.10 -28.88
N LEU A 833 -26.48 -16.09 -27.80
CA LEU A 833 -27.70 -15.29 -27.68
C LEU A 833 -27.57 -14.21 -26.59
N PRO A 834 -28.23 -13.04 -26.74
CA PRO A 834 -28.27 -12.04 -25.67
C PRO A 834 -28.87 -12.62 -24.38
N ALA A 835 -28.17 -12.46 -23.26
CA ALA A 835 -28.68 -12.82 -21.94
C ALA A 835 -29.96 -12.06 -21.61
N ARG A 836 -30.84 -12.65 -20.80
CA ARG A 836 -32.08 -12.05 -20.31
C ARG A 836 -32.11 -12.01 -18.78
N VAL A 837 -32.70 -10.96 -18.24
CA VAL A 837 -33.00 -10.80 -16.82
C VAL A 837 -34.50 -10.54 -16.68
N ASP A 838 -35.20 -11.40 -15.95
CA ASP A 838 -36.67 -11.35 -15.78
C ASP A 838 -37.42 -11.29 -17.13
N GLY A 839 -36.94 -12.06 -18.11
CA GLY A 839 -37.50 -12.14 -19.47
C GLY A 839 -37.09 -10.99 -20.41
N ALA A 840 -36.58 -9.88 -19.88
CA ALA A 840 -36.09 -8.76 -20.68
C ALA A 840 -34.64 -8.99 -21.15
N PRO A 841 -34.30 -8.72 -22.42
CA PRO A 841 -32.92 -8.83 -22.88
C PRO A 841 -32.03 -7.80 -22.17
N LEU A 842 -30.81 -8.20 -21.83
CA LEU A 842 -29.75 -7.32 -21.34
C LEU A 842 -29.22 -6.48 -22.53
N ASP A 843 -29.99 -5.46 -22.91
CA ASP A 843 -29.71 -4.59 -24.06
C ASP A 843 -28.63 -3.56 -23.74
N ARG A 844 -27.38 -4.03 -23.89
CA ARG A 844 -26.16 -3.23 -23.67
C ARG A 844 -26.05 -2.02 -24.60
N ALA A 845 -26.66 -2.05 -25.79
CA ALA A 845 -26.57 -0.94 -26.74
C ALA A 845 -27.24 0.35 -26.23
N ARG A 846 -28.17 0.24 -25.26
CA ARG A 846 -28.87 1.36 -24.61
C ARG A 846 -28.14 1.91 -23.39
N TRP A 847 -27.02 1.31 -23.00
CA TRP A 847 -26.30 1.76 -21.81
C TRP A 847 -25.78 3.19 -22.01
N LYS A 848 -25.77 3.93 -20.90
CA LYS A 848 -25.16 5.25 -20.84
C LYS A 848 -23.64 5.12 -20.89
N MET A 849 -22.95 6.24 -21.06
CA MET A 849 -21.50 6.29 -20.92
C MET A 849 -21.10 5.97 -19.47
N TYR A 850 -21.78 6.62 -18.53
CA TYR A 850 -21.75 6.29 -17.09
C TYR A 850 -23.18 6.20 -16.55
N GLU A 851 -23.48 5.11 -15.85
CA GLU A 851 -24.76 4.87 -15.18
C GLU A 851 -24.51 4.37 -13.75
N GLY A 852 -24.54 5.29 -12.79
CA GLY A 852 -24.52 4.96 -11.37
C GLY A 852 -25.11 6.09 -10.52
N PRO A 853 -25.20 5.89 -9.19
CA PRO A 853 -25.68 6.93 -8.28
C PRO A 853 -24.69 8.11 -8.14
N TRP A 854 -23.41 7.85 -8.38
CA TRP A 854 -22.30 8.77 -8.15
C TRP A 854 -21.88 9.56 -9.39
N VAL A 855 -21.90 8.92 -10.56
CA VAL A 855 -21.53 9.51 -11.84
C VAL A 855 -22.55 9.13 -12.91
N ASN A 856 -22.94 10.10 -13.74
CA ASN A 856 -23.91 9.89 -14.81
C ASN A 856 -23.53 10.68 -16.06
N GLN A 857 -23.59 10.04 -17.23
CA GLN A 857 -23.36 10.67 -18.53
C GLN A 857 -24.11 9.90 -19.61
N GLU A 858 -25.08 10.53 -20.27
CA GLU A 858 -25.73 9.93 -21.45
C GLU A 858 -24.74 9.65 -22.57
N ARG A 859 -24.99 8.61 -23.36
CA ARG A 859 -24.15 8.30 -24.51
C ARG A 859 -24.16 9.46 -25.52
N GLY A 860 -22.98 9.91 -25.94
CA GLY A 860 -22.82 11.08 -26.82
C GLY A 860 -23.00 12.44 -26.14
N SER A 861 -23.38 12.49 -24.86
CA SER A 861 -23.37 13.74 -24.09
C SER A 861 -21.94 14.15 -23.77
N ARG A 862 -21.67 15.45 -23.83
CA ARG A 862 -20.42 16.05 -23.35
C ARG A 862 -20.54 16.60 -21.92
N THR A 863 -21.60 16.22 -21.22
CA THR A 863 -21.89 16.66 -19.86
C THR A 863 -21.93 15.47 -18.91
N VAL A 864 -21.12 15.53 -17.85
CA VAL A 864 -21.03 14.51 -16.80
C VAL A 864 -21.55 15.10 -15.50
N THR A 865 -22.44 14.38 -14.83
CA THR A 865 -22.97 14.78 -13.51
C THR A 865 -22.34 13.90 -12.43
N LEU A 866 -21.76 14.55 -11.41
CA LEU A 866 -21.14 13.93 -10.24
C LEU A 866 -21.97 14.22 -8.99
N ARG A 867 -22.14 13.23 -8.12
CA ARG A 867 -22.91 13.33 -6.88
C ARG A 867 -22.14 12.68 -5.74
N GLY A 868 -22.24 13.23 -4.53
CA GLY A 868 -21.53 12.71 -3.36
C GLY A 868 -21.80 13.51 -2.10
N SER A 869 -22.16 12.86 -0.99
CA SER A 869 -22.49 13.49 0.31
C SER A 869 -23.43 14.72 0.20
N GLY A 870 -24.48 14.62 -0.61
CA GLY A 870 -25.46 15.70 -0.80
C GLY A 870 -25.04 16.83 -1.74
N ARG A 871 -23.81 16.78 -2.28
CA ARG A 871 -23.27 17.73 -3.26
C ARG A 871 -23.51 17.24 -4.68
N GLU A 872 -23.67 18.17 -5.62
CA GLU A 872 -23.72 17.87 -7.05
C GLU A 872 -22.78 18.78 -7.83
N ARG A 873 -22.03 18.20 -8.77
CA ARG A 873 -21.08 18.92 -9.63
C ARG A 873 -21.27 18.50 -11.09
N LEU A 874 -21.21 19.48 -11.98
CA LEU A 874 -21.34 19.29 -13.42
C LEU A 874 -20.00 19.53 -14.12
N LEU A 875 -19.59 18.59 -14.97
CA LEU A 875 -18.48 18.77 -15.92
C LEU A 875 -19.08 18.96 -17.32
N ASP A 876 -19.00 20.17 -17.88
CA ASP A 876 -19.43 20.48 -19.24
C ASP A 876 -18.22 20.58 -20.18
N PHE A 877 -17.94 19.51 -20.91
CA PHE A 877 -16.84 19.43 -21.87
C PHE A 877 -17.14 20.11 -23.21
N SER A 878 -18.34 20.66 -23.41
CA SER A 878 -18.65 21.50 -24.58
C SER A 878 -17.99 22.87 -24.44
N HIS A 879 -18.03 23.42 -23.22
CA HIS A 879 -17.46 24.72 -22.88
C HIS A 879 -16.18 24.60 -22.04
N TRP A 880 -15.83 23.40 -21.58
CA TRP A 880 -14.71 23.15 -20.66
C TRP A 880 -14.87 23.90 -19.33
N GLU A 881 -16.07 23.80 -18.76
CA GLU A 881 -16.43 24.38 -17.47
C GLU A 881 -16.83 23.30 -16.46
N ALA A 882 -16.40 23.47 -15.21
CA ALA A 882 -16.83 22.65 -14.09
C ALA A 882 -17.49 23.55 -13.04
N ARG A 883 -18.69 23.17 -12.56
CA ARG A 883 -19.46 23.98 -11.60
C ARG A 883 -20.16 23.11 -10.57
N ASP A 884 -20.20 23.60 -9.34
CA ASP A 884 -21.01 23.02 -8.28
C ASP A 884 -22.45 23.52 -8.44
N VAL A 885 -23.41 22.60 -8.42
CA VAL A 885 -24.84 22.85 -8.68
C VAL A 885 -25.64 22.85 -7.37
N LYS A 886 -25.18 22.10 -6.37
CA LYS A 886 -25.80 21.98 -5.05
C LYS A 886 -24.77 21.77 -3.95
#